data_AF-A0A4P1QR80-F1
#
_entry.id   AF-A0A4P1QR80-F1
#
_cell.length_a   1.000
_cell.length_b   1.000
_cell.length_c   1.000
_cell.angle_alpha   90.00
_cell.angle_beta   90.00
_cell.angle_gamma   90.00
#
_symmetry.space_group_name_H-M   'P 1'
#
loop_
_entity.id
_entity.type
_entity.pdbx_description
1 polymer ?
#
loop_
_entity_poly.entity_id
_entity_poly.type
_entity_poly.pdbx_seq_one_letter_code
_entity_poly.pdbx_strand_id
1 'polypeptide(L)'
;MADLKETLGDLNRDSFVPLLSKLIGESKYVQNNPPDLIPQEDRVVNHVLDALRPFSTTTGGGPLILNHVAYFPGRGNLIVQYPGTVPGKILSFVGCHMDVVTANPNDWDFDPFSLSIEGDKLKGRGTTDCLGHVALVTELMRKLGQTKPKLKSTVVAVFIANEENSAISGVGVDALVKDGLLDNLKQGPLFWVDTADKQPCVGTGGMIPWKLHVTGKLFHSGLAHKVNITVTDRERGKGKGFEIPNPISMADLKETLGDLNRDSFVPLLSKLIGESKYVQNNPPDLIPQEDRVVNHVLDALRPFSTTTGGGPLILNHVAYFPGRGNLIVQYPGTVPGKILSFVGCHMDVVTANPNDWDFDPFSLSIEGDKLKGRGTTDCLGHVALVTELMRKLGQTKPKLKSTVVAVFIANEENSAISGVGVDALVKDGLLDNLKQGPLFWVDTADKQPCVGTGGMIPWKLHVTGKLFHSGLAHKAINPLELAMEALKEIQLRFYRDFPPHPQEQVYGFATPSTMKPTQWSYPGGGINQIPGECTISGDVRLTPFYNVKNVMEKLQEYVDDINKNIEKIESRGPVSKYVLPDENLRGSLTLTFDEASSGVACDLNSRGFHVLCKATEEVVGHVKPYSITGTLPLIRDLKDEGFDVQTCGYGLMATYHAKNEYCLFTDMSQGYGVFVSIISQLED
;
A
#
# COMPACT_ATOMS: atom_id res chain seq x y z
N MET A 1 37.76 55.23 3.31
CA MET A 1 36.63 54.41 2.79
C MET A 1 36.23 54.84 1.38
N ALA A 2 36.12 56.14 1.06
CA ALA A 2 35.83 56.61 -0.30
C ALA A 2 36.78 56.04 -1.38
N ASP A 3 38.08 56.03 -1.08
CA ASP A 3 39.16 55.55 -1.97
C ASP A 3 39.06 54.05 -2.36
N LEU A 4 38.64 53.17 -1.43
CA LEU A 4 38.55 51.73 -1.73
C LEU A 4 37.32 51.38 -2.57
N LYS A 5 36.20 52.06 -2.34
CA LYS A 5 34.97 51.86 -3.13
C LYS A 5 35.19 52.31 -4.57
N GLU A 6 35.87 53.44 -4.77
CA GLU A 6 36.27 53.91 -6.10
C GLU A 6 37.27 52.96 -6.77
N THR A 7 38.25 52.43 -6.01
CA THR A 7 39.23 51.47 -6.54
C THR A 7 38.60 50.14 -6.98
N LEU A 8 37.65 49.60 -6.22
CA LEU A 8 37.02 48.31 -6.53
C LEU A 8 35.84 48.44 -7.50
N GLY A 9 35.13 49.57 -7.49
CA GLY A 9 33.92 49.81 -8.28
C GLY A 9 32.73 48.90 -7.94
N ASP A 10 31.61 49.10 -8.62
CA ASP A 10 30.38 48.31 -8.42
C ASP A 10 30.47 46.90 -9.03
N LEU A 11 29.64 45.97 -8.55
CA LEU A 11 29.59 44.59 -9.05
C LEU A 11 29.42 44.57 -10.58
N ASN A 12 30.34 43.92 -11.29
CA ASN A 12 30.26 43.83 -12.74
C ASN A 12 29.35 42.67 -13.14
N ARG A 13 28.19 42.99 -13.74
CA ARG A 13 27.22 41.99 -14.21
C ARG A 13 27.81 41.04 -15.25
N ASP A 14 28.71 41.52 -16.10
CA ASP A 14 29.29 40.76 -17.22
C ASP A 14 30.31 39.71 -16.76
N SER A 15 30.85 39.82 -15.54
CA SER A 15 31.65 38.77 -14.92
C SER A 15 30.85 37.93 -13.93
N PHE A 16 29.93 38.54 -13.19
CA PHE A 16 29.13 37.86 -12.18
C PHE A 16 28.14 36.86 -12.78
N VAL A 17 27.35 37.27 -13.78
CA VAL A 17 26.29 36.42 -14.35
C VAL A 17 26.85 35.18 -15.04
N PRO A 18 27.92 35.24 -15.85
CA PRO A 18 28.52 34.04 -16.44
C PRO A 18 29.10 33.08 -15.40
N LEU A 19 29.71 33.60 -14.32
CA LEU A 19 30.18 32.76 -13.22
C LEU A 19 29.01 32.07 -12.54
N LEU A 20 28.00 32.83 -12.11
CA LEU A 20 26.80 32.28 -11.47
C LEU A 20 26.12 31.24 -12.36
N SER A 21 26.01 31.50 -13.67
CA SER A 21 25.43 30.54 -14.63
C SER A 21 26.18 29.20 -14.62
N LYS A 22 27.51 29.22 -14.61
CA LYS A 22 28.33 28.00 -14.47
C LYS A 22 28.07 27.29 -13.14
N LEU A 23 28.01 28.03 -12.03
CA LEU A 23 27.77 27.43 -10.72
C LEU A 23 26.38 26.78 -10.64
N ILE A 24 25.33 27.46 -11.12
CA ILE A 24 23.97 26.90 -11.19
C ILE A 24 23.94 25.67 -12.10
N GLY A 25 24.71 25.65 -13.20
CA GLY A 25 24.87 24.47 -14.07
C GLY A 25 25.41 23.23 -13.35
N GLU A 26 26.23 23.43 -12.30
CA GLU A 26 26.76 22.33 -11.48
C GLU A 26 25.81 21.93 -10.34
N SER A 27 24.76 22.71 -10.06
CA SER A 27 23.85 22.47 -8.92
C SER A 27 23.23 21.08 -8.92
N LYS A 28 22.99 20.47 -10.08
CA LYS A 28 22.52 19.06 -10.21
C LYS A 28 23.50 18.02 -9.64
N TYR A 29 24.80 18.31 -9.61
CA TYR A 29 25.86 17.41 -9.15
C TYR A 29 26.30 17.68 -7.72
N VAL A 30 25.86 18.78 -7.12
CA VAL A 30 26.17 19.16 -5.74
C VAL A 30 24.94 19.09 -4.85
N GLN A 31 23.91 18.35 -5.26
CA GLN A 31 22.71 18.08 -4.47
C GLN A 31 23.00 17.11 -3.33
N ASN A 32 22.40 17.37 -2.17
CA ASN A 32 22.47 16.51 -1.00
C ASN A 32 21.15 15.73 -0.82
N ASN A 33 21.23 14.39 -0.91
CA ASN A 33 20.24 13.42 -0.41
C ASN A 33 20.84 11.99 -0.41
N PRO A 34 21.67 11.62 0.59
CA PRO A 34 22.30 10.31 0.63
C PRO A 34 21.30 9.16 0.85
N PRO A 35 21.58 7.94 0.34
CA PRO A 35 22.83 7.53 -0.31
C PRO A 35 22.92 7.89 -1.80
N ASP A 36 21.82 8.31 -2.40
CA ASP A 36 21.67 8.38 -3.86
C ASP A 36 22.34 9.61 -4.48
N LEU A 37 22.39 10.73 -3.74
CA LEU A 37 22.99 11.99 -4.17
C LEU A 37 24.09 12.43 -3.19
N ILE A 38 25.34 12.12 -3.56
CA ILE A 38 26.55 12.60 -2.88
C ILE A 38 27.09 13.81 -3.65
N PRO A 39 27.19 15.00 -3.01
CA PRO A 39 27.70 16.21 -3.67
C PRO A 39 29.11 16.06 -4.25
N GLN A 40 29.39 16.75 -5.36
CA GLN A 40 30.69 16.85 -6.02
C GLN A 40 31.19 18.31 -6.06
N GLU A 41 31.42 18.91 -4.89
CA GLU A 41 31.76 20.34 -4.72
C GLU A 41 33.03 20.77 -5.48
N ASP A 42 33.95 19.85 -5.81
CA ASP A 42 35.12 20.13 -6.65
C ASP A 42 34.73 20.75 -8.00
N ARG A 43 33.53 20.46 -8.53
CA ARG A 43 33.00 21.08 -9.75
C ARG A 43 32.83 22.58 -9.59
N VAL A 44 32.26 23.01 -8.46
CA VAL A 44 32.08 24.42 -8.11
C VAL A 44 33.44 25.06 -7.82
N VAL A 45 34.31 24.38 -7.06
CA VAL A 45 35.67 24.84 -6.76
C VAL A 45 36.46 25.12 -8.04
N ASN A 46 36.37 24.27 -9.06
CA ASN A 46 37.09 24.46 -10.31
C ASN A 46 36.69 25.76 -11.03
N HIS A 47 35.40 26.09 -11.07
CA HIS A 47 34.94 27.36 -11.65
C HIS A 47 35.42 28.58 -10.85
N VAL A 48 35.45 28.48 -9.51
CA VAL A 48 36.00 29.53 -8.63
C VAL A 48 37.51 29.70 -8.85
N LEU A 49 38.25 28.59 -8.92
CA LEU A 49 39.69 28.60 -9.20
C LEU A 49 39.99 29.20 -10.57
N ASP A 50 39.23 28.85 -11.62
CA ASP A 50 39.43 29.41 -12.96
C ASP A 50 39.19 30.92 -13.00
N ALA A 51 38.26 31.44 -12.20
CA ALA A 51 38.03 32.87 -12.07
C ALA A 51 39.18 33.62 -11.35
N LEU A 52 39.91 32.94 -10.46
CA LEU A 52 40.90 33.56 -9.55
C LEU A 52 42.36 33.27 -9.91
N ARG A 53 42.67 32.14 -10.58
CA ARG A 53 44.01 31.73 -11.02
C ARG A 53 44.77 32.81 -11.81
N PRO A 54 44.14 33.60 -12.71
CA PRO A 54 44.83 34.70 -13.40
C PRO A 54 45.36 35.81 -12.47
N PHE A 55 44.90 35.85 -11.21
CA PHE A 55 45.31 36.84 -10.22
C PHE A 55 46.02 36.20 -9.01
N SER A 56 46.41 34.92 -9.12
CA SER A 56 47.11 34.20 -8.07
C SER A 56 48.63 34.42 -8.12
N THR A 57 49.29 34.11 -7.01
CA THR A 57 50.75 34.14 -6.87
C THR A 57 51.45 33.06 -7.69
N THR A 58 50.76 31.94 -7.98
CA THR A 58 51.36 30.76 -8.62
C THR A 58 51.26 30.77 -10.13
N THR A 59 50.19 31.32 -10.70
CA THR A 59 49.91 31.23 -12.16
C THR A 59 49.77 32.58 -12.84
N GLY A 60 49.37 33.64 -12.12
CA GLY A 60 48.98 34.93 -12.72
C GLY A 60 49.87 36.13 -12.37
N GLY A 61 50.85 35.98 -11.48
CA GLY A 61 51.65 37.11 -10.96
C GLY A 61 50.82 38.11 -10.14
N GLY A 62 49.67 37.68 -9.62
CA GLY A 62 48.81 38.47 -8.75
C GLY A 62 48.98 38.13 -7.27
N PRO A 63 48.31 38.85 -6.36
CA PRO A 63 48.52 38.73 -4.92
C PRO A 63 47.73 37.58 -4.26
N LEU A 64 46.82 36.90 -4.97
CA LEU A 64 45.95 35.90 -4.35
C LEU A 64 46.68 34.59 -4.04
N ILE A 65 46.49 34.07 -2.83
CA ILE A 65 46.96 32.76 -2.41
C ILE A 65 45.74 31.83 -2.39
N LEU A 66 45.79 30.74 -3.16
CA LEU A 66 44.70 29.78 -3.31
C LEU A 66 45.10 28.46 -2.66
N ASN A 67 44.28 27.96 -1.73
CA ASN A 67 44.50 26.70 -1.05
C ASN A 67 43.25 25.82 -1.15
N HIS A 68 43.30 24.82 -2.04
CA HIS A 68 42.24 23.83 -2.25
C HIS A 68 42.50 22.62 -1.36
N VAL A 69 41.49 22.22 -0.60
CA VAL A 69 41.59 21.15 0.41
C VAL A 69 40.41 20.21 0.27
N ALA A 70 40.66 18.96 -0.07
CA ALA A 70 39.64 17.92 -0.18
C ALA A 70 39.98 16.75 0.74
N TYR A 71 39.07 16.43 1.67
CA TYR A 71 39.21 15.30 2.60
C TYR A 71 38.71 13.99 2.00
N PHE A 72 37.77 14.09 1.05
CA PHE A 72 37.24 12.99 0.28
C PHE A 72 37.24 13.37 -1.20
N PRO A 73 37.42 12.40 -2.12
CA PRO A 73 37.38 12.67 -3.56
C PRO A 73 36.09 13.40 -3.96
N GLY A 74 36.22 14.53 -4.66
CA GLY A 74 35.08 15.32 -5.13
C GLY A 74 34.52 16.32 -4.10
N ARG A 75 34.90 16.23 -2.81
CA ARG A 75 34.38 17.05 -1.71
C ARG A 75 35.34 18.18 -1.32
N GLY A 76 35.58 19.10 -2.25
CA GLY A 76 36.58 20.17 -2.09
C GLY A 76 36.11 21.37 -1.28
N ASN A 77 37.03 21.92 -0.50
CA ASN A 77 36.95 23.24 0.15
C ASN A 77 38.01 24.17 -0.48
N LEU A 78 37.79 25.48 -0.47
CA LEU A 78 38.76 26.44 -1.01
C LEU A 78 38.96 27.63 -0.05
N ILE A 79 40.22 27.88 0.32
CA ILE A 79 40.63 29.06 1.08
C ILE A 79 41.39 30.00 0.14
N VAL A 80 40.92 31.24 0.01
CA VAL A 80 41.52 32.28 -0.82
C VAL A 80 41.98 33.42 0.07
N GLN A 81 43.24 33.83 -0.03
CA GLN A 81 43.80 34.93 0.77
C GLN A 81 44.33 36.05 -0.11
N TYR A 82 44.02 37.30 0.27
CA TYR A 82 44.64 38.51 -0.25
C TYR A 82 45.52 39.12 0.86
N PRO A 83 46.86 39.14 0.73
CA PRO A 83 47.76 39.63 1.78
C PRO A 83 47.59 41.11 2.14
N GLY A 84 47.50 41.40 3.44
CA GLY A 84 47.53 42.76 3.98
C GLY A 84 48.94 43.23 4.33
N THR A 85 49.07 44.53 4.60
CA THR A 85 50.36 45.16 4.95
C THR A 85 50.69 45.10 6.45
N VAL A 86 49.73 44.80 7.32
CA VAL A 86 49.93 44.69 8.77
C VAL A 86 49.81 43.22 9.19
N PRO A 87 50.91 42.60 9.67
CA PRO A 87 50.87 41.23 10.18
C PRO A 87 49.82 41.05 11.29
N GLY A 88 49.10 39.93 11.25
CA GLY A 88 48.09 39.56 12.26
C GLY A 88 46.75 40.29 12.15
N LYS A 89 46.58 41.23 11.22
CA LYS A 89 45.29 41.89 10.98
C LYS A 89 44.51 41.13 9.90
N ILE A 90 43.46 40.40 10.29
CA ILE A 90 42.69 39.54 9.38
C ILE A 90 41.22 40.01 9.32
N LEU A 91 40.59 39.83 8.16
CA LEU A 91 39.16 39.96 7.91
C LEU A 91 38.73 38.76 7.07
N SER A 92 37.68 38.05 7.47
CA SER A 92 37.26 36.85 6.74
C SER A 92 35.79 36.77 6.40
N PHE A 93 35.50 36.27 5.19
CA PHE A 93 34.18 35.83 4.73
C PHE A 93 34.18 34.29 4.69
N VAL A 94 33.26 33.68 5.43
CA VAL A 94 33.15 32.22 5.61
C VAL A 94 31.69 31.83 5.37
N GLY A 95 31.38 30.56 5.10
CA GLY A 95 29.99 30.09 4.97
C GLY A 95 29.46 30.08 3.54
N CYS A 96 30.28 30.44 2.54
CA CYS A 96 29.91 30.27 1.14
C CYS A 96 29.96 28.79 0.75
N HIS A 97 28.94 28.04 1.13
CA HIS A 97 28.88 26.61 0.88
C HIS A 97 28.54 26.30 -0.59
N MET A 98 29.01 25.15 -1.05
CA MET A 98 28.99 24.78 -2.47
C MET A 98 28.06 23.62 -2.79
N ASP A 99 27.51 22.95 -1.78
CA ASP A 99 26.41 22.00 -1.90
C ASP A 99 25.05 22.70 -1.86
N VAL A 100 24.01 22.03 -2.38
CA VAL A 100 22.63 22.51 -2.41
C VAL A 100 21.68 21.41 -1.94
N VAL A 101 20.52 21.77 -1.41
CA VAL A 101 19.43 20.78 -1.25
C VAL A 101 18.92 20.23 -2.59
N THR A 102 18.36 19.02 -2.53
CA THR A 102 17.76 18.35 -3.69
C THR A 102 16.62 19.18 -4.32
N ALA A 103 16.55 19.17 -5.65
CA ALA A 103 15.51 19.77 -6.46
C ALA A 103 14.88 18.70 -7.38
N ASN A 104 13.57 18.57 -7.31
CA ASN A 104 12.79 17.81 -8.27
C ASN A 104 12.35 18.75 -9.40
N PRO A 105 12.77 18.55 -10.67
CA PRO A 105 12.44 19.44 -11.78
C PRO A 105 10.93 19.60 -12.03
N ASN A 106 10.11 18.61 -11.66
CA ASN A 106 8.66 18.68 -11.85
C ASN A 106 7.99 19.72 -10.93
N ASP A 107 8.66 20.13 -9.85
CA ASP A 107 8.13 21.10 -8.89
C ASP A 107 8.48 22.56 -9.28
N TRP A 108 9.16 22.75 -10.42
CA TRP A 108 9.65 24.04 -10.87
C TRP A 108 9.00 24.45 -12.20
N ASP A 109 8.67 25.73 -12.32
CA ASP A 109 8.14 26.36 -13.54
C ASP A 109 9.23 26.68 -14.58
N PHE A 110 10.50 26.38 -14.25
CA PHE A 110 11.67 26.49 -15.12
C PHE A 110 12.71 25.42 -14.72
N ASP A 111 13.73 25.20 -15.55
CA ASP A 111 14.80 24.26 -15.24
C ASP A 111 15.61 24.75 -14.01
N PRO A 112 15.57 24.04 -12.86
CA PRO A 112 16.30 24.47 -11.67
C PRO A 112 17.82 24.43 -11.85
N PHE A 113 18.33 23.69 -12.83
CA PHE A 113 19.77 23.47 -13.06
C PHE A 113 20.35 24.40 -14.14
N SER A 114 19.55 25.34 -14.64
CA SER A 114 19.97 26.38 -15.58
C SER A 114 19.66 27.76 -15.01
N LEU A 115 20.59 28.72 -15.13
CA LEU A 115 20.34 30.08 -14.68
C LEU A 115 19.34 30.77 -15.63
N SER A 116 18.13 31.01 -15.14
CA SER A 116 17.12 31.83 -15.83
C SER A 116 17.17 33.27 -15.35
N ILE A 117 17.08 34.22 -16.27
CA ILE A 117 17.20 35.65 -16.00
C ILE A 117 15.95 36.35 -16.51
N GLU A 118 15.20 36.96 -15.61
CA GLU A 118 13.99 37.72 -15.92
C GLU A 118 14.10 39.10 -15.28
N GLY A 119 14.57 40.09 -16.06
CA GLY A 119 14.88 41.42 -15.54
C GLY A 119 16.01 41.41 -14.52
N ASP A 120 15.68 41.75 -13.26
CA ASP A 120 16.58 41.70 -12.10
C ASP A 120 16.50 40.37 -11.32
N LYS A 121 15.59 39.47 -11.68
CA LYS A 121 15.44 38.16 -11.03
C LYS A 121 16.38 37.14 -11.65
N LEU A 122 17.24 36.56 -10.81
CA LEU A 122 18.14 35.46 -11.14
C LEU A 122 17.60 34.17 -10.51
N LYS A 123 17.13 33.23 -11.33
CA LYS A 123 16.41 32.03 -10.89
C LYS A 123 17.22 30.76 -11.20
N GLY A 124 17.29 29.85 -10.23
CA GLY A 124 18.01 28.58 -10.31
C GLY A 124 18.28 28.00 -8.91
N ARG A 125 18.49 26.69 -8.80
CA ARG A 125 18.85 26.04 -7.53
C ARG A 125 20.23 26.51 -7.11
N GLY A 126 20.31 27.15 -5.94
CA GLY A 126 21.54 27.71 -5.41
C GLY A 126 21.67 29.24 -5.57
N THR A 127 20.76 29.92 -6.28
CA THR A 127 20.89 31.38 -6.48
C THR A 127 20.80 32.18 -5.19
N THR A 128 20.03 31.70 -4.21
CA THR A 128 19.93 32.30 -2.87
C THR A 128 20.82 31.58 -1.85
N ASP A 129 20.90 30.26 -1.94
CA ASP A 129 21.51 29.39 -0.94
C ASP A 129 22.26 28.22 -1.60
N CYS A 130 23.58 28.26 -1.79
CA CYS A 130 24.43 29.42 -1.51
C CYS A 130 25.37 29.80 -2.68
N LEU A 131 25.18 29.19 -3.86
CA LEU A 131 25.98 29.44 -5.07
C LEU A 131 25.97 30.90 -5.53
N GLY A 132 24.89 31.64 -5.28
CA GLY A 132 24.83 33.09 -5.49
C GLY A 132 25.87 33.87 -4.66
N HIS A 133 25.99 33.52 -3.38
CA HIS A 133 27.00 34.10 -2.48
C HIS A 133 28.42 33.64 -2.84
N VAL A 134 28.59 32.38 -3.26
CA VAL A 134 29.86 31.87 -3.80
C VAL A 134 30.34 32.73 -4.98
N ALA A 135 29.46 33.01 -5.95
CA ALA A 135 29.79 33.87 -7.09
C ALA A 135 30.12 35.32 -6.65
N LEU A 136 29.38 35.85 -5.67
CA LEU A 136 29.56 37.21 -5.16
C LEU A 136 30.93 37.39 -4.47
N VAL A 137 31.29 36.47 -3.57
CA VAL A 137 32.56 36.52 -2.85
C VAL A 137 33.74 36.23 -3.79
N THR A 138 33.56 35.36 -4.78
CA THR A 138 34.56 35.13 -5.84
C THR A 138 34.86 36.42 -6.61
N GLU A 139 33.82 37.17 -7.00
CA GLU A 139 33.97 38.43 -7.72
C GLU A 139 34.67 39.51 -6.88
N LEU A 140 34.41 39.57 -5.57
CA LEU A 140 35.15 40.42 -4.65
C LEU A 140 36.65 40.08 -4.64
N MET A 141 37.01 38.80 -4.47
CA MET A 141 38.41 38.37 -4.43
C MET A 141 39.11 38.60 -5.78
N ARG A 142 38.40 38.40 -6.89
CA ARG A 142 38.88 38.69 -8.25
C ARG A 142 39.25 40.17 -8.39
N LYS A 143 38.37 41.08 -7.95
CA LYS A 143 38.62 42.53 -7.99
C LYS A 143 39.80 42.95 -7.13
N LEU A 144 39.95 42.38 -5.93
CA LEU A 144 41.13 42.60 -5.09
C LEU A 144 42.41 42.18 -5.82
N GLY A 145 42.41 41.01 -6.45
CA GLY A 145 43.55 40.51 -7.25
C GLY A 145 43.89 41.39 -8.46
N GLN A 146 42.89 41.95 -9.12
CA GLN A 146 43.03 42.84 -10.29
C GLN A 146 43.57 44.21 -9.94
N THR A 147 42.96 44.86 -8.94
CA THR A 147 43.21 46.27 -8.61
C THR A 147 44.35 46.45 -7.61
N LYS A 148 44.73 45.37 -6.90
CA LYS A 148 45.86 45.29 -5.97
C LYS A 148 45.90 46.44 -4.95
N PRO A 149 44.78 46.78 -4.27
CA PRO A 149 44.76 47.89 -3.32
C PRO A 149 45.62 47.60 -2.10
N LYS A 150 46.28 48.62 -1.54
CA LYS A 150 47.05 48.45 -0.30
C LYS A 150 46.11 48.38 0.91
N LEU A 151 45.78 47.17 1.32
CA LEU A 151 44.95 46.91 2.51
C LEU A 151 45.82 46.69 3.75
N LYS A 152 45.39 47.23 4.89
CA LYS A 152 46.04 46.93 6.18
C LYS A 152 45.78 45.49 6.61
N SER A 153 44.57 44.99 6.37
CA SER A 153 44.16 43.64 6.75
C SER A 153 44.37 42.66 5.60
N THR A 154 44.77 41.43 5.93
CA THR A 154 44.61 40.28 5.04
C THR A 154 43.13 39.94 4.92
N VAL A 155 42.63 39.77 3.70
CA VAL A 155 41.25 39.36 3.42
C VAL A 155 41.24 37.87 3.09
N VAL A 156 40.42 37.08 3.79
CA VAL A 156 40.30 35.64 3.57
C VAL A 156 38.87 35.29 3.17
N ALA A 157 38.70 34.53 2.09
CA ALA A 157 37.43 33.93 1.72
C ALA A 157 37.54 32.40 1.87
N VAL A 158 36.55 31.79 2.50
CA VAL A 158 36.49 30.33 2.72
C VAL A 158 35.21 29.78 2.10
N PHE A 159 35.38 28.98 1.05
CA PHE A 159 34.32 28.23 0.39
C PHE A 159 34.31 26.80 0.91
N ILE A 160 33.15 26.34 1.35
CA ILE A 160 33.04 25.14 2.19
C ILE A 160 32.18 24.07 1.52
N ALA A 161 32.54 22.81 1.74
CA ALA A 161 31.71 21.66 1.38
C ALA A 161 30.80 21.27 2.56
N ASN A 162 29.73 20.53 2.24
CA ASN A 162 28.95 19.77 3.22
C ASN A 162 28.26 20.63 4.32
N GLU A 163 27.67 21.76 3.95
CA GLU A 163 26.87 22.57 4.89
C GLU A 163 25.45 22.02 4.99
N GLU A 164 24.81 21.79 3.83
CA GLU A 164 23.40 21.39 3.72
C GLU A 164 23.16 19.97 4.27
N ASN A 165 24.24 19.17 4.41
CA ASN A 165 24.24 17.84 4.98
C ASN A 165 25.15 17.71 6.21
N SER A 166 24.76 18.38 7.29
CA SER A 166 25.43 18.34 8.59
C SER A 166 25.46 16.97 9.28
N ALA A 167 24.86 15.91 8.69
CA ALA A 167 24.95 14.55 9.22
C ALA A 167 26.30 13.85 8.92
N ILE A 168 27.11 14.38 8.00
CA ILE A 168 28.41 13.82 7.63
C ILE A 168 29.53 14.70 8.22
N SER A 169 30.26 14.18 9.21
CA SER A 169 31.44 14.86 9.77
C SER A 169 32.70 14.60 8.96
N GLY A 170 33.66 15.51 9.01
CA GLY A 170 35.02 15.34 8.50
C GLY A 170 35.23 15.84 7.08
N VAL A 171 34.33 16.68 6.55
CA VAL A 171 34.35 17.13 5.15
C VAL A 171 34.49 18.65 5.02
N GLY A 172 33.73 19.40 5.82
CA GLY A 172 33.53 20.83 5.65
C GLY A 172 34.28 21.65 6.68
N VAL A 173 33.61 22.69 7.21
CA VAL A 173 34.16 23.58 8.24
C VAL A 173 34.70 22.82 9.45
N ASP A 174 34.03 21.75 9.85
CA ASP A 174 34.45 20.92 10.99
C ASP A 174 35.84 20.30 10.78
N ALA A 175 36.13 19.82 9.57
CA ALA A 175 37.45 19.29 9.20
C ALA A 175 38.52 20.38 9.10
N LEU A 176 38.19 21.50 8.44
CA LEU A 176 39.11 22.63 8.29
C LEU A 176 39.51 23.23 9.65
N VAL A 177 38.56 23.31 10.60
CA VAL A 177 38.82 23.74 11.97
C VAL A 177 39.68 22.71 12.70
N LYS A 178 39.37 21.42 12.58
CA LYS A 178 40.12 20.34 13.22
C LYS A 178 41.58 20.29 12.80
N ASP A 179 41.87 20.57 11.52
CA ASP A 179 43.22 20.60 10.97
C ASP A 179 43.96 21.93 11.20
N GLY A 180 43.33 22.89 11.87
CA GLY A 180 43.92 24.20 12.18
C GLY A 180 44.05 25.13 10.96
N LEU A 181 43.46 24.77 9.81
CA LEU A 181 43.56 25.57 8.58
C LEU A 181 42.87 26.93 8.67
N LEU A 182 41.96 27.09 9.63
CA LEU A 182 41.23 28.34 9.90
C LEU A 182 41.71 29.05 11.18
N ASP A 183 42.79 28.59 11.83
CA ASP A 183 43.25 29.13 13.12
C ASP A 183 43.63 30.61 13.06
N ASN A 184 44.15 31.06 11.92
CA ASN A 184 44.50 32.46 11.70
C ASN A 184 43.27 33.38 11.74
N LEU A 185 42.07 32.88 11.40
CA LEU A 185 40.84 33.67 11.37
C LEU A 185 40.41 34.16 12.77
N LYS A 186 40.89 33.51 13.84
CA LYS A 186 40.67 33.92 15.24
C LYS A 186 41.20 35.33 15.55
N GLN A 187 42.09 35.87 14.72
CA GLN A 187 42.77 37.15 14.93
C GLN A 187 41.96 38.36 14.44
N GLY A 188 40.77 38.14 13.86
CA GLY A 188 39.96 39.22 13.31
C GLY A 188 38.48 38.88 13.20
N PRO A 189 37.65 39.82 12.72
CA PRO A 189 36.24 39.57 12.51
C PRO A 189 35.99 38.56 11.38
N LEU A 190 35.11 37.61 11.67
CA LEU A 190 34.61 36.61 10.74
C LEU A 190 33.14 36.91 10.42
N PHE A 191 32.84 37.03 9.13
CA PHE A 191 31.50 37.23 8.60
C PHE A 191 31.02 35.92 7.95
N TRP A 192 29.96 35.34 8.47
CA TRP A 192 29.31 34.18 7.87
C TRP A 192 28.34 34.64 6.78
N VAL A 193 28.53 34.22 5.54
CA VAL A 193 27.83 34.70 4.35
C VAL A 193 26.99 33.56 3.78
N ASP A 194 25.77 33.46 4.29
CA ASP A 194 24.91 32.29 4.07
C ASP A 194 23.41 32.56 4.33
N THR A 195 23.08 33.74 4.84
CA THR A 195 21.71 34.04 5.27
C THR A 195 20.96 34.75 4.16
N ALA A 196 19.79 34.22 3.79
CA ALA A 196 18.93 34.78 2.73
C ALA A 196 18.20 36.08 3.09
N ASP A 197 18.24 36.52 4.35
CA ASP A 197 17.58 37.75 4.79
C ASP A 197 18.48 38.99 4.54
N LYS A 198 17.86 40.13 4.25
CA LYS A 198 18.55 41.41 4.00
C LYS A 198 19.02 42.09 5.30
N GLN A 199 18.66 41.55 6.46
CA GLN A 199 19.07 42.05 7.77
C GLN A 199 20.18 41.17 8.39
N PRO A 200 21.07 41.75 9.22
CA PRO A 200 22.06 40.96 9.94
C PRO A 200 21.41 39.88 10.81
N CYS A 201 21.77 38.62 10.56
CA CYS A 201 21.40 37.51 11.43
C CYS A 201 22.22 37.58 12.73
N VAL A 202 21.53 37.68 13.87
CA VAL A 202 22.16 37.79 15.21
C VAL A 202 22.27 36.45 15.94
N GLY A 203 21.74 35.37 15.36
CA GLY A 203 21.82 34.02 15.91
C GLY A 203 21.03 33.00 15.09
N THR A 204 21.46 31.73 15.14
CA THR A 204 20.79 30.57 14.51
C THR A 204 20.28 29.61 15.58
N GLY A 205 19.20 28.89 15.28
CA GLY A 205 18.69 27.83 16.15
C GLY A 205 19.52 26.55 16.03
N GLY A 206 19.71 25.82 17.13
CA GLY A 206 20.28 24.47 17.09
C GLY A 206 19.27 23.44 16.58
N MET A 207 19.77 22.32 16.04
CA MET A 207 18.95 21.20 15.54
C MET A 207 19.27 19.91 16.30
N ILE A 208 18.23 19.16 16.69
CA ILE A 208 18.37 17.80 17.25
C ILE A 208 17.60 16.84 16.33
N PRO A 209 18.27 16.13 15.42
CA PRO A 209 17.62 15.12 14.60
C PRO A 209 17.25 13.90 15.47
N TRP A 210 16.04 13.39 15.31
CA TRP A 210 15.57 12.17 15.99
C TRP A 210 14.86 11.26 15.01
N LYS A 211 14.88 9.95 15.30
CA LYS A 211 14.13 8.92 14.55
C LYS A 211 13.25 8.17 15.54
N LEU A 212 11.96 8.08 15.28
CA LEU A 212 11.03 7.25 16.03
C LEU A 212 10.74 5.99 15.22
N HIS A 213 11.10 4.84 15.78
CA HIS A 213 10.72 3.55 15.22
C HIS A 213 9.45 3.08 15.93
N VAL A 214 8.32 3.11 15.21
CA VAL A 214 7.05 2.59 15.70
C VAL A 214 6.91 1.15 15.20
N THR A 215 6.82 0.18 16.12
CA THR A 215 6.58 -1.22 15.76
C THR A 215 5.09 -1.53 15.84
N GLY A 216 4.56 -2.14 14.78
CA GLY A 216 3.21 -2.71 14.73
C GLY A 216 3.28 -4.12 14.15
N LYS A 217 2.32 -4.98 14.48
CA LYS A 217 2.23 -6.32 13.89
C LYS A 217 1.50 -6.20 12.54
N LEU A 218 2.12 -6.66 11.44
CA LEU A 218 1.51 -6.68 10.12
C LEU A 218 0.28 -7.60 10.14
N PHE A 219 -0.87 -7.10 9.70
CA PHE A 219 -2.12 -7.86 9.62
C PHE A 219 -3.01 -7.33 8.49
N HIS A 220 -3.83 -8.20 7.91
CA HIS A 220 -4.92 -7.81 7.01
C HIS A 220 -5.95 -6.99 7.78
N SER A 221 -6.37 -5.82 7.25
CA SER A 221 -7.24 -4.85 7.96
C SER A 221 -8.56 -5.46 8.45
N GLY A 222 -9.07 -6.50 7.78
CA GLY A 222 -10.27 -7.23 8.18
C GLY A 222 -10.14 -8.29 9.29
N LEU A 223 -8.96 -8.53 9.89
CA LEU A 223 -8.69 -9.68 10.77
C LEU A 223 -8.01 -9.35 12.12
N ALA A 224 -8.26 -8.16 12.69
CA ALA A 224 -7.50 -7.60 13.82
C ALA A 224 -7.48 -8.36 15.17
N HIS A 225 -8.11 -9.53 15.33
CA HIS A 225 -8.48 -10.06 16.66
C HIS A 225 -7.90 -11.44 17.10
N LYS A 226 -6.76 -11.96 16.60
CA LYS A 226 -6.25 -13.27 17.07
C LYS A 226 -4.83 -13.29 17.68
N VAL A 227 -4.79 -13.39 19.01
CA VAL A 227 -3.75 -14.02 19.87
C VAL A 227 -4.50 -14.99 20.82
N ASN A 228 -4.18 -16.29 20.73
CA ASN A 228 -4.44 -17.51 21.57
C ASN A 228 -5.59 -17.53 22.63
N ILE A 229 -6.36 -18.61 22.90
CA ILE A 229 -6.04 -19.98 23.36
C ILE A 229 -7.30 -20.88 23.24
N THR A 230 -7.08 -22.18 23.01
CA THR A 230 -8.00 -23.33 22.91
C THR A 230 -8.62 -23.78 24.24
N VAL A 231 -9.87 -24.28 24.24
CA VAL A 231 -10.43 -25.16 25.30
C VAL A 231 -11.25 -26.28 24.65
N THR A 232 -11.00 -27.52 25.08
CA THR A 232 -11.63 -28.80 24.68
C THR A 232 -12.39 -29.43 25.85
N ASP A 233 -13.58 -30.02 25.59
CA ASP A 233 -14.24 -31.21 26.20
C ASP A 233 -15.78 -31.10 25.94
N ARG A 234 -16.64 -32.12 25.82
CA ARG A 234 -16.60 -33.60 25.87
C ARG A 234 -17.97 -34.15 25.38
N GLU A 235 -17.99 -35.40 24.89
CA GLU A 235 -19.13 -36.16 24.36
C GLU A 235 -20.24 -36.57 25.37
N ARG A 236 -21.49 -36.72 24.88
CA ARG A 236 -22.58 -37.66 25.27
C ARG A 236 -23.54 -37.73 24.07
N GLY A 237 -24.20 -38.80 23.61
CA GLY A 237 -24.49 -40.18 24.02
C GLY A 237 -25.71 -40.63 23.19
N LYS A 238 -25.64 -41.78 22.50
CA LYS A 238 -26.59 -42.25 21.46
C LYS A 238 -27.92 -42.79 22.00
N GLY A 239 -29.00 -42.68 21.21
CA GLY A 239 -30.26 -43.44 21.35
C GLY A 239 -30.75 -43.97 19.99
N LYS A 240 -31.28 -45.20 19.96
CA LYS A 240 -31.78 -45.93 18.76
C LYS A 240 -33.30 -46.13 18.78
N GLY A 241 -33.95 -46.24 17.62
CA GLY A 241 -35.24 -46.95 17.49
C GLY A 241 -36.02 -46.84 16.16
N PHE A 242 -35.84 -47.85 15.29
CA PHE A 242 -36.77 -48.57 14.37
C PHE A 242 -37.68 -47.90 13.29
N GLU A 243 -37.69 -48.55 12.12
CA GLU A 243 -38.38 -48.29 10.82
C GLU A 243 -39.60 -49.20 10.53
N ILE A 244 -40.50 -48.78 9.60
CA ILE A 244 -41.04 -49.52 8.39
C ILE A 244 -41.56 -48.44 7.34
N PRO A 245 -41.83 -48.67 6.02
CA PRO A 245 -41.17 -47.97 4.89
C PRO A 245 -42.05 -47.12 3.93
N ASN A 246 -41.36 -46.33 3.07
CA ASN A 246 -41.75 -45.41 1.95
C ASN A 246 -42.01 -43.94 2.36
N PRO A 247 -41.46 -42.90 1.69
CA PRO A 247 -40.53 -42.77 0.54
C PRO A 247 -39.05 -42.72 1.01
N ILE A 248 -38.06 -42.50 0.10
CA ILE A 248 -36.62 -42.40 0.47
C ILE A 248 -36.47 -41.47 1.67
N SER A 249 -36.17 -42.03 2.84
CA SER A 249 -36.10 -41.31 4.10
C SER A 249 -34.81 -40.48 4.18
N MET A 250 -34.75 -39.54 5.13
CA MET A 250 -33.53 -38.79 5.41
C MET A 250 -32.32 -39.70 5.75
N ALA A 251 -32.58 -40.89 6.31
CA ALA A 251 -31.57 -41.90 6.58
C ALA A 251 -31.11 -42.61 5.29
N ASP A 252 -32.05 -42.89 4.38
CA ASP A 252 -31.79 -43.63 3.14
C ASP A 252 -30.86 -42.84 2.21
N LEU A 253 -31.01 -41.51 2.12
CA LEU A 253 -30.13 -40.70 1.28
C LEU A 253 -28.71 -40.60 1.85
N LYS A 254 -28.59 -40.45 3.18
CA LYS A 254 -27.29 -40.47 3.87
C LYS A 254 -26.59 -41.81 3.68
N GLU A 255 -27.30 -42.93 3.77
CA GLU A 255 -26.74 -44.26 3.51
C GLU A 255 -26.35 -44.43 2.03
N THR A 256 -27.17 -43.93 1.11
CA THR A 256 -26.91 -44.01 -0.34
C THR A 256 -25.66 -43.23 -0.75
N LEU A 257 -25.53 -41.99 -0.27
CA LEU A 257 -24.39 -41.11 -0.61
C LEU A 257 -23.16 -41.40 0.27
N GLY A 258 -23.33 -41.96 1.45
CA GLY A 258 -22.24 -42.35 2.35
C GLY A 258 -21.35 -41.18 2.78
N ASP A 259 -20.10 -41.49 3.15
CA ASP A 259 -19.09 -40.51 3.55
C ASP A 259 -18.15 -40.15 2.38
N LEU A 260 -17.39 -39.06 2.56
CA LEU A 260 -16.36 -38.65 1.61
C LEU A 260 -15.29 -39.74 1.47
N ASN A 261 -15.13 -40.28 0.26
CA ASN A 261 -14.13 -41.31 0.00
C ASN A 261 -12.75 -40.67 -0.20
N ARG A 262 -11.83 -40.96 0.71
CA ARG A 262 -10.45 -40.46 0.67
C ARG A 262 -9.69 -40.90 -0.59
N ASP A 263 -9.92 -42.12 -1.06
CA ASP A 263 -9.19 -42.73 -2.17
C ASP A 263 -9.54 -42.13 -3.53
N SER A 264 -10.66 -41.39 -3.61
CA SER A 264 -11.01 -40.60 -4.80
C SER A 264 -10.75 -39.11 -4.60
N PHE A 265 -11.03 -38.58 -3.40
CA PHE A 265 -10.85 -37.16 -3.09
C PHE A 265 -9.38 -36.74 -3.17
N VAL A 266 -8.47 -37.48 -2.52
CA VAL A 266 -7.05 -37.09 -2.45
C VAL A 266 -6.37 -37.11 -3.82
N PRO A 267 -6.55 -38.13 -4.69
CA PRO A 267 -5.99 -38.09 -6.03
C PRO A 267 -6.56 -36.97 -6.91
N LEU A 268 -7.86 -36.65 -6.79
CA LEU A 268 -8.45 -35.51 -7.49
C LEU A 268 -7.82 -34.20 -7.02
N LEU A 269 -7.81 -33.96 -5.70
CA LEU A 269 -7.19 -32.77 -5.12
C LEU A 269 -5.72 -32.65 -5.52
N SER A 270 -4.97 -33.76 -5.54
CA SER A 270 -3.57 -33.76 -5.97
C SER A 270 -3.39 -33.27 -7.41
N LYS A 271 -4.32 -33.60 -8.32
CA LYS A 271 -4.30 -33.08 -9.69
C LYS A 271 -4.62 -31.59 -9.72
N LEU A 272 -5.61 -31.16 -8.94
CA LEU A 272 -6.00 -29.74 -8.88
C LEU A 272 -4.86 -28.86 -8.34
N ILE A 273 -4.22 -29.28 -7.24
CA ILE A 273 -3.07 -28.57 -6.66
C ILE A 273 -1.87 -28.56 -7.62
N GLY A 274 -1.71 -29.60 -8.44
CA GLY A 274 -0.72 -29.63 -9.52
C GLY A 274 -0.91 -28.51 -10.55
N GLU A 275 -2.13 -28.00 -10.71
CA GLU A 275 -2.44 -26.88 -11.61
C GLU A 275 -2.32 -25.51 -10.91
N SER A 276 -2.17 -25.44 -9.58
CA SER A 276 -2.13 -24.18 -8.81
C SER A 276 -1.14 -23.18 -9.37
N LYS A 277 0.01 -23.63 -9.90
CA LYS A 277 1.01 -22.76 -10.54
C LYS A 277 0.44 -21.94 -11.71
N TYR A 278 -0.49 -22.52 -12.47
CA TYR A 278 -1.06 -21.95 -13.71
C TYR A 278 -2.35 -21.18 -13.49
N VAL A 279 -2.95 -21.28 -12.30
CA VAL A 279 -4.20 -20.60 -11.94
C VAL A 279 -3.99 -19.48 -10.92
N GLN A 280 -2.74 -19.00 -10.78
CA GLN A 280 -2.42 -17.85 -9.92
C GLN A 280 -2.94 -16.53 -10.49
N ASN A 281 -3.49 -15.66 -9.63
CA ASN A 281 -3.97 -14.32 -10.01
C ASN A 281 -2.98 -13.20 -9.61
N ASN A 282 -2.13 -12.76 -10.52
CA ASN A 282 -1.33 -11.54 -10.35
C ASN A 282 -1.01 -10.93 -11.73
N PRO A 283 -2.00 -10.32 -12.37
CA PRO A 283 -1.81 -9.72 -13.69
C PRO A 283 -0.79 -8.57 -13.66
N PRO A 284 -0.09 -8.30 -14.78
CA PRO A 284 -0.24 -8.94 -16.09
C PRO A 284 0.50 -10.27 -16.22
N ASP A 285 1.42 -10.59 -15.31
CA ASP A 285 2.36 -11.70 -15.46
C ASP A 285 1.70 -13.07 -15.21
N LEU A 286 0.73 -13.12 -14.30
CA LEU A 286 0.01 -14.33 -13.92
C LEU A 286 -1.49 -14.14 -14.17
N ILE A 287 -1.95 -14.61 -15.33
CA ILE A 287 -3.36 -14.72 -15.68
C ILE A 287 -3.77 -16.19 -15.49
N PRO A 288 -4.81 -16.48 -14.68
CA PRO A 288 -5.25 -17.84 -14.44
C PRO A 288 -5.63 -18.61 -15.72
N GLN A 289 -5.51 -19.94 -15.70
CA GLN A 289 -5.94 -20.86 -16.76
C GLN A 289 -6.87 -21.93 -16.18
N GLU A 290 -8.03 -21.52 -15.68
CA GLU A 290 -9.01 -22.35 -14.96
C GLU A 290 -9.50 -23.56 -15.78
N ASP A 291 -9.44 -23.51 -17.11
CA ASP A 291 -9.76 -24.67 -17.97
C ASP A 291 -8.92 -25.91 -17.61
N ARG A 292 -7.72 -25.72 -17.06
CA ARG A 292 -6.89 -26.83 -16.55
C ARG A 292 -7.56 -27.57 -15.40
N VAL A 293 -8.13 -26.82 -14.45
CA VAL A 293 -8.90 -27.35 -13.32
C VAL A 293 -10.21 -27.95 -13.81
N VAL A 294 -10.93 -27.24 -14.70
CA VAL A 294 -12.18 -27.73 -15.33
C VAL A 294 -11.97 -29.09 -16.00
N ASN A 295 -10.85 -29.30 -16.71
CA ASN A 295 -10.58 -30.57 -17.37
C ASN A 295 -10.49 -31.74 -16.38
N HIS A 296 -9.83 -31.56 -15.23
CA HIS A 296 -9.77 -32.60 -14.18
C HIS A 296 -11.15 -32.87 -13.57
N VAL A 297 -11.97 -31.84 -13.36
CA VAL A 297 -13.36 -31.99 -12.88
C VAL A 297 -14.22 -32.72 -13.91
N LEU A 298 -14.13 -32.35 -15.19
CA LEU A 298 -14.83 -33.01 -16.28
C LEU A 298 -14.42 -34.48 -16.41
N ASP A 299 -13.14 -34.80 -16.29
CA ASP A 299 -12.67 -36.19 -16.36
C ASP A 299 -13.25 -37.06 -15.22
N ALA A 300 -13.46 -36.48 -14.03
CA ALA A 300 -14.11 -37.16 -12.92
C ALA A 300 -15.61 -37.37 -13.13
N LEU A 301 -16.29 -36.48 -13.87
CA LEU A 301 -17.75 -36.45 -14.00
C LEU A 301 -18.30 -36.99 -15.33
N ARG A 302 -17.53 -36.93 -16.42
CA ARG A 302 -17.90 -37.45 -17.76
C ARG A 302 -18.40 -38.89 -17.76
N PRO A 303 -17.83 -39.84 -16.97
CA PRO A 303 -18.37 -41.20 -16.89
C PRO A 303 -19.81 -41.29 -16.37
N PHE A 304 -20.33 -40.22 -15.75
CA PHE A 304 -21.68 -40.14 -15.18
C PHE A 304 -22.54 -39.08 -15.88
N SER A 305 -22.09 -38.57 -17.03
CA SER A 305 -22.84 -37.58 -17.80
C SER A 305 -23.89 -38.21 -18.71
N THR A 306 -24.87 -37.41 -19.12
CA THR A 306 -25.92 -37.79 -20.08
C THR A 306 -25.37 -38.03 -21.48
N THR A 307 -24.25 -37.40 -21.85
CA THR A 307 -23.72 -37.41 -23.22
C THR A 307 -22.65 -38.47 -23.47
N THR A 308 -21.86 -38.83 -22.45
CA THR A 308 -20.72 -39.76 -22.62
C THR A 308 -20.84 -41.05 -21.81
N GLY A 309 -21.53 -41.03 -20.67
CA GLY A 309 -21.54 -42.14 -19.71
C GLY A 309 -22.89 -42.81 -19.46
N GLY A 310 -23.98 -42.30 -20.03
CA GLY A 310 -25.35 -42.78 -19.71
C GLY A 310 -25.76 -42.53 -18.25
N GLY A 311 -25.11 -41.57 -17.59
CA GLY A 311 -25.47 -41.11 -16.26
C GLY A 311 -26.38 -39.87 -16.30
N PRO A 312 -26.82 -39.39 -15.13
CA PRO A 312 -27.80 -38.32 -15.03
C PRO A 312 -27.21 -36.90 -15.11
N LEU A 313 -25.88 -36.74 -15.06
CA LEU A 313 -25.27 -35.41 -14.95
C LEU A 313 -25.30 -34.65 -16.28
N ILE A 314 -25.75 -33.40 -16.24
CA ILE A 314 -25.67 -32.45 -17.35
C ILE A 314 -24.48 -31.53 -17.07
N LEU A 315 -23.53 -31.49 -18.00
CA LEU A 315 -22.29 -30.71 -17.89
C LEU A 315 -22.31 -29.57 -18.90
N ASN A 316 -22.15 -28.33 -18.44
CA ASN A 316 -22.10 -27.13 -19.27
C ASN A 316 -20.85 -26.31 -18.96
N HIS A 317 -19.87 -26.36 -19.87
CA HIS A 317 -18.62 -25.59 -19.78
C HIS A 317 -18.77 -24.28 -20.54
N VAL A 318 -18.49 -23.15 -19.88
CA VAL A 318 -18.70 -21.81 -20.40
C VAL A 318 -17.43 -20.99 -20.21
N ALA A 319 -16.79 -20.58 -21.31
CA ALA A 319 -15.59 -19.75 -21.28
C ALA A 319 -15.82 -18.46 -22.06
N TYR A 320 -15.67 -17.33 -21.38
CA TYR A 320 -15.75 -15.99 -21.98
C TYR A 320 -14.43 -15.56 -22.62
N PHE A 321 -13.33 -16.08 -22.08
CA PHE A 321 -11.98 -15.90 -22.60
C PHE A 321 -11.30 -17.26 -22.72
N PRO A 322 -10.42 -17.47 -23.72
CA PRO A 322 -9.68 -18.72 -23.85
C PRO A 322 -8.93 -19.08 -22.57
N GLY A 323 -9.13 -20.29 -22.06
CA GLY A 323 -8.48 -20.78 -20.84
C GLY A 323 -9.17 -20.41 -19.53
N ARG A 324 -10.17 -19.50 -19.54
CA ARG A 324 -10.87 -18.97 -18.35
C ARG A 324 -12.29 -19.52 -18.23
N GLY A 325 -12.42 -20.85 -18.13
CA GLY A 325 -13.72 -21.52 -18.11
C GLY A 325 -14.39 -21.59 -16.75
N ASN A 326 -15.72 -21.56 -16.79
CA ASN A 326 -16.63 -21.92 -15.71
C ASN A 326 -17.28 -23.27 -16.03
N LEU A 327 -17.70 -24.02 -15.01
CA LEU A 327 -18.39 -25.28 -15.21
C LEU A 327 -19.68 -25.34 -14.37
N ILE A 328 -20.81 -25.51 -15.05
CA ILE A 328 -22.11 -25.78 -14.42
C ILE A 328 -22.40 -27.27 -14.55
N VAL A 329 -22.67 -27.93 -13.42
CA VAL A 329 -23.00 -29.35 -13.33
C VAL A 329 -24.39 -29.48 -12.71
N GLN A 330 -25.30 -30.16 -13.40
CA GLN A 330 -26.67 -30.34 -12.92
C GLN A 330 -27.00 -31.83 -12.76
N TYR A 331 -27.55 -32.18 -11.60
CA TYR A 331 -28.23 -33.45 -11.35
C TYR A 331 -29.76 -33.20 -11.35
N PRO A 332 -30.51 -33.72 -12.34
CA PRO A 332 -31.92 -33.39 -12.51
C PRO A 332 -32.81 -34.03 -11.43
N GLY A 333 -33.66 -33.20 -10.82
CA GLY A 333 -34.72 -33.64 -9.93
C GLY A 333 -36.01 -34.03 -10.67
N THR A 334 -36.95 -34.62 -9.94
CA THR A 334 -38.24 -35.07 -10.48
C THR A 334 -39.35 -34.02 -10.41
N VAL A 335 -39.17 -32.93 -9.64
CA VAL A 335 -40.15 -31.85 -9.49
C VAL A 335 -39.61 -30.58 -10.16
N PRO A 336 -40.24 -30.08 -11.24
CA PRO A 336 -39.87 -28.83 -11.86
C PRO A 336 -39.86 -27.66 -10.87
N GLY A 337 -38.82 -26.84 -10.93
CA GLY A 337 -38.65 -25.64 -10.11
C GLY A 337 -38.24 -25.85 -8.65
N LYS A 338 -38.09 -27.10 -8.19
CA LYS A 338 -37.37 -27.37 -6.94
C LYS A 338 -35.88 -27.47 -7.23
N ILE A 339 -35.10 -26.49 -6.76
CA ILE A 339 -33.66 -26.39 -7.01
C ILE A 339 -32.94 -26.12 -5.68
N LEU A 340 -31.73 -26.65 -5.54
CA LEU A 340 -30.74 -26.18 -4.58
C LEU A 340 -29.37 -26.13 -5.27
N SER A 341 -28.51 -25.19 -4.89
CA SER A 341 -27.24 -25.00 -5.58
C SER A 341 -26.05 -24.81 -4.65
N PHE A 342 -24.90 -25.33 -5.09
CA PHE A 342 -23.58 -25.09 -4.53
C PHE A 342 -22.79 -24.26 -5.53
N VAL A 343 -22.47 -23.02 -5.19
CA VAL A 343 -21.87 -22.03 -6.09
C VAL A 343 -20.61 -21.47 -5.42
N GLY A 344 -19.73 -20.84 -6.17
CA GLY A 344 -18.61 -20.09 -5.58
C GLY A 344 -17.34 -20.91 -5.38
N CYS A 345 -17.33 -22.21 -5.70
CA CYS A 345 -16.08 -22.97 -5.77
C CYS A 345 -15.24 -22.45 -6.94
N HIS A 346 -14.42 -21.44 -6.67
CA HIS A 346 -13.54 -20.82 -7.63
C HIS A 346 -12.29 -21.65 -7.91
N MET A 347 -11.69 -21.42 -9.08
CA MET A 347 -10.61 -22.26 -9.61
C MET A 347 -9.27 -21.51 -9.77
N ASP A 348 -9.27 -20.20 -9.56
CA ASP A 348 -8.07 -19.37 -9.41
C ASP A 348 -7.55 -19.39 -7.96
N VAL A 349 -6.28 -19.04 -7.77
CA VAL A 349 -5.63 -19.03 -6.45
C VAL A 349 -4.72 -17.82 -6.29
N VAL A 350 -4.53 -17.32 -5.06
CA VAL A 350 -3.52 -16.29 -4.78
C VAL A 350 -2.09 -16.75 -5.03
N THR A 351 -1.22 -15.78 -5.30
CA THR A 351 0.19 -16.07 -5.58
C THR A 351 0.90 -16.82 -4.44
N ALA A 352 1.82 -17.68 -4.84
CA ALA A 352 2.71 -18.40 -3.95
C ALA A 352 4.13 -18.34 -4.49
N ASN A 353 5.05 -17.84 -3.68
CA ASN A 353 6.48 -17.92 -3.96
C ASN A 353 7.04 -19.20 -3.31
N PRO A 354 7.50 -20.21 -4.07
CA PRO A 354 8.03 -21.45 -3.49
C PRO A 354 9.17 -21.25 -2.51
N ASN A 355 9.97 -20.19 -2.66
CA ASN A 355 11.09 -19.90 -1.74
C ASN A 355 10.64 -19.50 -0.33
N ASP A 356 9.37 -19.13 -0.19
CA ASP A 356 8.77 -18.69 1.07
C ASP A 356 8.03 -19.82 1.81
N TRP A 357 8.00 -21.03 1.25
CA TRP A 357 7.24 -22.17 1.77
C TRP A 357 8.15 -23.30 2.26
N ASP A 358 7.69 -24.02 3.28
CA ASP A 358 8.40 -25.17 3.85
C ASP A 358 8.27 -26.43 2.97
N PHE A 359 7.38 -26.39 1.98
CA PHE A 359 7.10 -27.46 1.02
C PHE A 359 6.66 -26.84 -0.31
N ASP A 360 6.68 -27.61 -1.40
CA ASP A 360 6.26 -27.12 -2.71
C ASP A 360 4.76 -26.73 -2.68
N PRO A 361 4.40 -25.45 -2.89
CA PRO A 361 3.00 -25.02 -2.89
C PRO A 361 2.19 -25.62 -4.05
N PHE A 362 2.85 -26.10 -5.12
CA PHE A 362 2.23 -26.58 -6.35
C PHE A 362 2.19 -28.11 -6.46
N SER A 363 2.46 -28.81 -5.35
CA SER A 363 2.35 -30.26 -5.26
C SER A 363 1.69 -30.63 -3.95
N LEU A 364 0.68 -31.51 -3.99
CA LEU A 364 -0.04 -31.89 -2.78
C LEU A 364 0.85 -32.74 -1.88
N SER A 365 1.16 -32.22 -0.69
CA SER A 365 1.86 -32.97 0.36
C SER A 365 0.88 -33.42 1.44
N ILE A 366 1.03 -34.66 1.91
CA ILE A 366 0.10 -35.28 2.87
C ILE A 366 0.86 -35.59 4.16
N GLU A 367 0.38 -35.03 5.28
CA GLU A 367 0.89 -35.31 6.61
C GLU A 367 -0.26 -35.69 7.55
N GLY A 368 -0.53 -36.99 7.66
CA GLY A 368 -1.65 -37.51 8.44
C GLY A 368 -2.99 -36.99 7.90
N ASP A 369 -3.63 -36.12 8.66
CA ASP A 369 -4.90 -35.48 8.27
C ASP A 369 -4.72 -34.19 7.47
N LYS A 370 -3.52 -33.60 7.47
CA LYS A 370 -3.22 -32.35 6.78
C LYS A 370 -2.94 -32.61 5.30
N LEU A 371 -3.67 -31.92 4.45
CA LEU A 371 -3.49 -31.88 3.00
C LEU A 371 -2.93 -30.50 2.65
N LYS A 372 -1.66 -30.44 2.25
CA LYS A 372 -0.88 -29.21 2.14
C LYS A 372 -0.63 -28.83 0.68
N GLY A 373 -0.85 -27.56 0.36
CA GLY A 373 -0.69 -27.01 -0.99
C GLY A 373 -1.50 -25.73 -1.18
N ARG A 374 -1.10 -24.87 -2.12
CA ARG A 374 -1.84 -23.64 -2.46
C ARG A 374 -3.19 -24.00 -3.08
N GLY A 375 -4.28 -23.53 -2.47
CA GLY A 375 -5.65 -23.81 -2.89
C GLY A 375 -6.33 -24.95 -2.12
N THR A 376 -5.66 -25.57 -1.15
CA THR A 376 -6.26 -26.64 -0.33
C THR A 376 -7.39 -26.13 0.58
N THR A 377 -7.28 -24.90 1.07
CA THR A 377 -8.31 -24.14 1.80
C THR A 377 -9.10 -23.21 0.88
N ASP A 378 -8.48 -22.67 -0.18
CA ASP A 378 -9.02 -21.51 -0.93
C ASP A 378 -8.75 -21.55 -2.45
N CYS A 379 -9.61 -22.16 -3.26
CA CYS A 379 -10.69 -23.07 -2.82
C CYS A 379 -10.70 -24.39 -3.63
N LEU A 380 -9.58 -24.79 -4.23
CA LEU A 380 -9.45 -26.07 -4.96
C LEU A 380 -9.82 -27.31 -4.11
N GLY A 381 -9.65 -27.23 -2.79
CA GLY A 381 -10.20 -28.21 -1.83
C GLY A 381 -11.71 -28.37 -1.94
N HIS A 382 -12.44 -27.26 -2.00
CA HIS A 382 -13.90 -27.21 -2.19
C HIS A 382 -14.30 -27.64 -3.60
N VAL A 383 -13.51 -27.29 -4.62
CA VAL A 383 -13.71 -27.79 -5.99
C VAL A 383 -13.69 -29.31 -6.01
N ALA A 384 -12.69 -29.94 -5.38
CA ALA A 384 -12.63 -31.40 -5.26
C ALA A 384 -13.81 -31.96 -4.44
N LEU A 385 -14.21 -31.29 -3.36
CA LEU A 385 -15.29 -31.72 -2.48
C LEU A 385 -16.65 -31.76 -3.21
N VAL A 386 -17.01 -30.67 -3.88
CA VAL A 386 -18.27 -30.57 -4.64
C VAL A 386 -18.24 -31.49 -5.87
N THR A 387 -17.08 -31.67 -6.49
CA THR A 387 -16.91 -32.68 -7.56
C THR A 387 -17.23 -34.08 -7.07
N GLU A 388 -16.74 -34.47 -5.89
CA GLU A 388 -17.02 -35.78 -5.29
C GLU A 388 -18.52 -35.96 -4.95
N LEU A 389 -19.20 -34.89 -4.51
CA LEU A 389 -20.65 -34.90 -4.29
C LEU A 389 -21.40 -35.19 -5.59
N MET A 390 -21.12 -34.44 -6.66
CA MET A 390 -21.78 -34.63 -7.96
C MET A 390 -21.44 -36.00 -8.57
N ARG A 391 -20.21 -36.47 -8.40
CA ARG A 391 -19.77 -37.80 -8.83
C ARG A 391 -20.58 -38.89 -8.12
N LYS A 392 -20.78 -38.77 -6.80
CA LYS A 392 -21.56 -39.74 -6.01
C LYS A 392 -23.04 -39.75 -6.40
N LEU A 393 -23.64 -38.57 -6.63
CA LEU A 393 -25.00 -38.46 -7.17
C LEU A 393 -25.12 -39.17 -8.53
N GLY A 394 -24.16 -38.96 -9.43
CA GLY A 394 -24.10 -39.62 -10.73
C GLY A 394 -23.95 -41.15 -10.67
N GLN A 395 -23.17 -41.65 -9.70
CA GLN A 395 -22.94 -43.08 -9.46
C GLN A 395 -24.16 -43.79 -8.87
N THR A 396 -24.77 -43.20 -7.85
CA THR A 396 -25.82 -43.83 -7.05
C THR A 396 -27.23 -43.57 -7.58
N LYS A 397 -27.38 -42.50 -8.37
CA LYS A 397 -28.63 -42.13 -9.07
C LYS A 397 -29.87 -42.08 -8.16
N PRO A 398 -29.80 -41.45 -6.96
CA PRO A 398 -30.94 -41.37 -6.06
C PRO A 398 -32.08 -40.57 -6.69
N LYS A 399 -33.32 -40.99 -6.45
CA LYS A 399 -34.49 -40.29 -7.01
C LYS A 399 -34.83 -39.06 -6.16
N LEU A 400 -34.26 -37.91 -6.50
CA LEU A 400 -34.52 -36.64 -5.83
C LEU A 400 -35.72 -35.90 -6.44
N LYS A 401 -36.49 -35.19 -5.62
CA LYS A 401 -37.48 -34.18 -6.01
C LYS A 401 -36.78 -32.95 -6.55
N SER A 402 -35.73 -32.49 -5.85
CA SER A 402 -34.99 -31.27 -6.18
C SER A 402 -33.87 -31.54 -7.17
N THR A 403 -33.65 -30.58 -8.06
CA THR A 403 -32.46 -30.52 -8.89
C THR A 403 -31.30 -29.98 -8.05
N VAL A 404 -30.15 -30.65 -8.11
CA VAL A 404 -28.91 -30.17 -7.46
C VAL A 404 -28.00 -29.59 -8.53
N VAL A 405 -27.58 -28.34 -8.35
CA VAL A 405 -26.67 -27.65 -9.28
C VAL A 405 -25.37 -27.30 -8.59
N ALA A 406 -24.23 -27.61 -9.19
CA ALA A 406 -22.92 -27.14 -8.78
C ALA A 406 -22.37 -26.16 -9.85
N VAL A 407 -21.83 -25.03 -9.41
CA VAL A 407 -21.23 -24.02 -10.29
C VAL A 407 -19.81 -23.74 -9.83
N PHE A 408 -18.84 -24.19 -10.63
CA PHE A 408 -17.42 -23.88 -10.48
C PHE A 408 -17.09 -22.63 -11.29
N ILE A 409 -16.54 -21.62 -10.63
CA ILE A 409 -16.38 -20.29 -11.22
C ILE A 409 -14.90 -19.96 -11.49
N ALA A 410 -14.65 -19.14 -12.49
CA ALA A 410 -13.38 -18.48 -12.71
C ALA A 410 -13.37 -17.10 -12.03
N ASN A 411 -12.18 -16.54 -11.81
CA ASN A 411 -11.99 -15.11 -11.57
C ASN A 411 -12.63 -14.56 -10.27
N GLU A 412 -12.56 -15.32 -9.17
CA GLU A 412 -13.03 -14.85 -7.85
C GLU A 412 -12.01 -13.88 -7.24
N GLU A 413 -10.74 -14.27 -7.25
CA GLU A 413 -9.66 -13.57 -6.56
C GLU A 413 -9.15 -12.36 -7.37
N ASN A 414 -9.61 -12.20 -8.62
CA ASN A 414 -9.13 -11.18 -9.55
C ASN A 414 -10.23 -10.21 -9.98
N SER A 415 -10.22 -9.02 -9.38
CA SER A 415 -11.14 -7.93 -9.75
C SER A 415 -10.67 -7.11 -10.97
N ALA A 416 -9.47 -7.32 -11.51
CA ALA A 416 -8.92 -6.52 -12.61
C ALA A 416 -9.42 -6.95 -14.00
N ILE A 417 -9.95 -8.16 -14.14
CA ILE A 417 -10.49 -8.68 -15.41
C ILE A 417 -12.01 -8.79 -15.26
N SER A 418 -12.76 -7.86 -15.84
CA SER A 418 -14.23 -7.86 -15.79
C SER A 418 -14.86 -8.81 -16.83
N GLY A 419 -16.06 -9.32 -16.56
CA GLY A 419 -16.82 -10.12 -17.53
C GLY A 419 -16.33 -11.56 -17.64
N VAL A 420 -15.76 -12.08 -16.56
CA VAL A 420 -15.33 -13.47 -16.38
C VAL A 420 -15.77 -13.90 -15.00
N GLY A 421 -16.36 -15.09 -14.91
CA GLY A 421 -16.77 -15.65 -13.64
C GLY A 421 -18.28 -15.56 -13.45
N VAL A 422 -18.70 -15.48 -12.19
CA VAL A 422 -20.12 -15.54 -11.81
C VAL A 422 -20.92 -14.34 -12.31
N ASP A 423 -20.31 -13.16 -12.37
CA ASP A 423 -20.92 -11.92 -12.89
C ASP A 423 -21.39 -12.09 -14.35
N ALA A 424 -20.54 -12.69 -15.20
CA ALA A 424 -20.83 -12.96 -16.59
C ALA A 424 -21.90 -14.05 -16.74
N LEU A 425 -21.84 -15.10 -15.93
CA LEU A 425 -22.86 -16.16 -15.94
C LEU A 425 -24.25 -15.64 -15.55
N VAL A 426 -24.32 -14.74 -14.56
CA VAL A 426 -25.57 -14.07 -14.15
C VAL A 426 -26.07 -13.18 -15.26
N LYS A 427 -25.20 -12.37 -15.86
CA LYS A 427 -25.55 -11.46 -16.96
C LYS A 427 -26.16 -12.18 -18.17
N ASP A 428 -25.66 -13.38 -18.49
CA ASP A 428 -26.18 -14.20 -19.60
C ASP A 428 -27.43 -15.02 -19.21
N GLY A 429 -27.92 -14.89 -17.97
CA GLY A 429 -29.09 -15.62 -17.47
C GLY A 429 -28.85 -17.10 -17.23
N LEU A 430 -27.60 -17.55 -17.23
CA LEU A 430 -27.25 -18.98 -17.05
C LEU A 430 -27.52 -19.50 -15.64
N LEU A 431 -27.64 -18.59 -14.66
CA LEU A 431 -27.93 -18.91 -13.26
C LEU A 431 -29.35 -18.55 -12.82
N ASP A 432 -30.21 -18.04 -13.72
CA ASP A 432 -31.55 -17.54 -13.36
C ASP A 432 -32.45 -18.59 -12.70
N ASN A 433 -32.29 -19.86 -13.09
CA ASN A 433 -33.01 -20.96 -12.47
C ASN A 433 -32.67 -21.12 -10.98
N LEU A 434 -31.46 -20.76 -10.54
CA LEU A 434 -31.04 -20.91 -9.14
C LEU A 434 -31.79 -19.95 -8.21
N LYS A 435 -32.44 -18.89 -8.71
CA LYS A 435 -33.30 -17.99 -7.92
C LYS A 435 -34.53 -18.69 -7.32
N GLN A 436 -34.85 -19.90 -7.77
CA GLN A 436 -36.00 -20.70 -7.31
C GLN A 436 -35.71 -21.50 -6.03
N GLY A 437 -34.48 -21.46 -5.51
CA GLY A 437 -34.08 -22.18 -4.31
C GLY A 437 -32.87 -21.58 -3.60
N PRO A 438 -32.42 -22.22 -2.51
CA PRO A 438 -31.26 -21.74 -1.75
C PRO A 438 -29.96 -21.96 -2.53
N LEU A 439 -29.06 -20.98 -2.43
CA LEU A 439 -27.74 -20.96 -3.04
C LEU A 439 -26.67 -20.93 -1.94
N PHE A 440 -25.95 -22.03 -1.79
CA PHE A 440 -24.84 -22.16 -0.86
C PHE A 440 -23.53 -21.74 -1.56
N TRP A 441 -22.99 -20.57 -1.21
CA TRP A 441 -21.65 -20.14 -1.60
C TRP A 441 -20.61 -20.94 -0.80
N VAL A 442 -19.78 -21.71 -1.49
CA VAL A 442 -18.83 -22.66 -0.89
C VAL A 442 -17.39 -22.15 -1.09
N ASP A 443 -16.91 -21.39 -0.12
CA ASP A 443 -15.61 -20.71 -0.19
C ASP A 443 -15.12 -20.12 1.14
N THR A 444 -15.90 -20.21 2.22
CA THR A 444 -15.47 -19.60 3.48
C THR A 444 -14.51 -20.52 4.23
N ALA A 445 -13.42 -19.97 4.77
CA ALA A 445 -12.39 -20.80 5.38
C ALA A 445 -12.83 -21.58 6.64
N ASP A 446 -13.79 -21.10 7.43
CA ASP A 446 -14.26 -21.79 8.64
C ASP A 446 -15.41 -22.76 8.32
N LYS A 447 -15.54 -23.84 9.12
CA LYS A 447 -16.61 -24.84 9.01
C LYS A 447 -17.94 -24.43 9.60
N GLN A 448 -18.00 -23.25 10.21
CA GLN A 448 -19.25 -22.64 10.66
C GLN A 448 -19.91 -21.82 9.54
N PRO A 449 -21.23 -21.62 9.57
CA PRO A 449 -21.91 -20.75 8.61
C PRO A 449 -21.40 -19.31 8.75
N CYS A 450 -20.92 -18.73 7.66
CA CYS A 450 -20.65 -17.30 7.61
C CYS A 450 -21.93 -16.59 7.14
N VAL A 451 -22.43 -15.66 7.94
CA VAL A 451 -23.72 -14.99 7.72
C VAL A 451 -23.57 -13.51 7.35
N GLY A 452 -22.33 -13.04 7.26
CA GLY A 452 -22.07 -11.67 6.84
C GLY A 452 -20.60 -11.38 6.58
N THR A 453 -20.39 -10.43 5.65
CA THR A 453 -19.09 -9.92 5.24
C THR A 453 -19.11 -8.39 5.24
N GLY A 454 -17.94 -7.78 5.46
CA GLY A 454 -17.79 -6.32 5.42
C GLY A 454 -17.55 -5.83 4.00
N GLY A 455 -18.12 -4.68 3.66
CA GLY A 455 -17.73 -3.91 2.49
C GLY A 455 -16.37 -3.25 2.68
N MET A 456 -15.87 -2.64 1.62
CA MET A 456 -14.61 -1.91 1.63
C MET A 456 -14.76 -0.58 0.90
N ILE A 457 -14.26 0.49 1.50
CA ILE A 457 -14.10 1.80 0.85
C ILE A 457 -12.62 2.18 0.94
N PRO A 458 -11.83 1.92 -0.11
CA PRO A 458 -10.44 2.38 -0.15
C PRO A 458 -10.43 3.90 -0.30
N TRP A 459 -9.59 4.59 0.48
CA TRP A 459 -9.50 6.05 0.47
C TRP A 459 -8.05 6.52 0.45
N LYS A 460 -7.83 7.69 -0.17
CA LYS A 460 -6.55 8.40 -0.20
C LYS A 460 -6.78 9.85 0.18
N LEU A 461 -6.11 10.30 1.24
CA LEU A 461 -6.10 11.68 1.70
C LEU A 461 -4.77 12.31 1.30
N HIS A 462 -4.79 13.09 0.22
CA HIS A 462 -3.67 13.91 -0.20
C HIS A 462 -3.68 15.24 0.52
N VAL A 463 -2.54 15.66 1.04
CA VAL A 463 -2.38 16.88 1.84
C VAL A 463 -1.30 17.76 1.24
N THR A 464 -1.69 18.95 0.80
CA THR A 464 -0.79 19.96 0.23
C THR A 464 -0.40 20.96 1.31
N GLY A 465 0.89 21.27 1.36
CA GLY A 465 1.50 22.26 2.23
C GLY A 465 2.43 23.18 1.45
N LYS A 466 3.53 23.59 2.08
CA LYS A 466 4.54 24.44 1.46
C LYS A 466 5.93 24.00 1.90
N LEU A 467 6.71 23.57 0.92
CA LEU A 467 8.11 23.18 1.12
C LEU A 467 8.92 24.38 1.61
N PHE A 468 9.67 24.21 2.70
CA PHE A 468 10.59 25.24 3.20
C PHE A 468 11.62 24.68 4.18
N HIS A 469 12.65 25.46 4.48
CA HIS A 469 13.68 25.11 5.46
C HIS A 469 13.08 25.03 6.89
N SER A 470 13.36 23.94 7.61
CA SER A 470 12.74 23.65 8.92
C SER A 470 13.11 24.67 10.00
N GLY A 471 14.29 25.28 9.91
CA GLY A 471 14.72 26.40 10.76
C GLY A 471 13.86 27.67 10.63
N LEU A 472 13.03 27.77 9.58
CA LEU A 472 12.13 28.89 9.30
C LEU A 472 10.67 28.40 9.24
N ALA A 473 10.26 27.52 10.17
CA ALA A 473 8.94 26.89 10.20
C ALA A 473 7.75 27.87 10.07
N HIS A 474 7.89 29.11 10.54
CA HIS A 474 6.87 30.17 10.41
C HIS A 474 6.55 30.59 8.96
N LYS A 475 7.39 30.19 7.99
CA LYS A 475 7.23 30.40 6.54
C LYS A 475 6.80 29.14 5.77
N ALA A 476 6.57 28.03 6.47
CA ALA A 476 6.18 26.75 5.90
C ALA A 476 4.73 26.40 6.24
N ILE A 477 4.16 25.45 5.51
CA ILE A 477 2.94 24.73 5.90
C ILE A 477 3.33 23.27 5.93
N ASN A 478 3.39 22.66 7.11
CA ASN A 478 3.83 21.27 7.25
C ASN A 478 2.67 20.30 6.95
N PRO A 479 2.66 19.64 5.77
CA PRO A 479 1.56 18.76 5.39
C PRO A 479 1.50 17.50 6.26
N LEU A 480 2.61 17.06 6.86
CA LEU A 480 2.62 15.89 7.76
C LEU A 480 1.85 16.18 9.05
N GLU A 481 2.04 17.37 9.63
CA GLU A 481 1.29 17.80 10.81
C GLU A 481 -0.19 18.00 10.49
N LEU A 482 -0.48 18.66 9.38
CA LEU A 482 -1.85 18.84 8.91
C LEU A 482 -2.56 17.49 8.69
N ALA A 483 -1.90 16.54 8.05
CA ALA A 483 -2.45 15.21 7.79
C ALA A 483 -2.75 14.44 9.09
N MET A 484 -1.87 14.53 10.10
CA MET A 484 -2.12 13.91 11.42
C MET A 484 -3.41 14.42 12.06
N GLU A 485 -3.55 15.75 12.15
CA GLU A 485 -4.70 16.35 12.84
C GLU A 485 -5.99 16.23 12.03
N ALA A 486 -5.91 16.39 10.70
CA ALA A 486 -7.05 16.18 9.81
C ALA A 486 -7.55 14.73 9.86
N LEU A 487 -6.66 13.74 9.77
CA LEU A 487 -7.06 12.33 9.84
C LEU A 487 -7.66 11.97 11.20
N LYS A 488 -7.08 12.47 12.30
CA LYS A 488 -7.65 12.32 13.66
C LYS A 488 -9.08 12.84 13.71
N GLU A 489 -9.31 14.06 13.21
CA GLU A 489 -10.65 14.66 13.19
C GLU A 489 -11.63 13.87 12.31
N ILE A 490 -11.21 13.45 11.12
CA ILE A 490 -12.03 12.62 10.21
C ILE A 490 -12.40 11.30 10.88
N GLN A 491 -11.46 10.62 11.53
CA GLN A 491 -11.73 9.37 12.24
C GLN A 491 -12.67 9.57 13.43
N LEU A 492 -12.49 10.63 14.22
CA LEU A 492 -13.40 10.94 15.34
C LEU A 492 -14.83 11.19 14.86
N ARG A 493 -15.01 11.96 13.78
CA ARG A 493 -16.32 12.20 13.16
C ARG A 493 -16.91 10.92 12.59
N PHE A 494 -16.10 10.09 11.92
CA PHE A 494 -16.53 8.77 11.42
C PHE A 494 -17.08 7.90 12.55
N TYR A 495 -16.35 7.71 13.66
CA TYR A 495 -16.82 6.85 14.75
C TYR A 495 -18.00 7.44 15.55
N ARG A 496 -18.20 8.77 15.49
CA ARG A 496 -19.39 9.43 16.05
C ARG A 496 -20.62 9.19 15.18
N ASP A 497 -20.48 9.36 13.86
CA ASP A 497 -21.60 9.34 12.92
C ASP A 497 -21.95 7.92 12.44
N PHE A 498 -21.00 6.98 12.54
CA PHE A 498 -21.14 5.55 12.23
C PHE A 498 -20.68 4.68 13.42
N PRO A 499 -21.37 4.77 14.58
CA PRO A 499 -21.04 3.95 15.75
C PRO A 499 -21.34 2.46 15.50
N PRO A 500 -20.95 1.54 16.41
CA PRO A 500 -21.36 0.13 16.32
C PRO A 500 -22.87 0.00 16.15
N HIS A 501 -23.30 -0.75 15.13
CA HIS A 501 -24.70 -0.94 14.80
C HIS A 501 -25.24 -2.20 15.53
N PRO A 502 -26.44 -2.17 16.16
CA PRO A 502 -26.95 -3.31 16.93
C PRO A 502 -27.03 -4.64 16.15
N GLN A 503 -27.27 -4.57 14.85
CA GLN A 503 -27.31 -5.76 13.98
C GLN A 503 -25.93 -6.43 13.81
N GLU A 504 -24.82 -5.73 14.04
CA GLU A 504 -23.47 -6.33 14.00
C GLU A 504 -23.35 -7.45 15.04
N GLN A 505 -23.96 -7.28 16.22
CA GLN A 505 -24.02 -8.31 17.25
C GLN A 505 -24.93 -9.48 16.85
N VAL A 506 -26.09 -9.19 16.24
CA VAL A 506 -27.04 -10.23 15.78
C VAL A 506 -26.41 -11.14 14.73
N TYR A 507 -25.63 -10.55 13.82
CA TYR A 507 -24.93 -11.26 12.76
C TYR A 507 -23.56 -11.81 13.19
N GLY A 508 -23.12 -11.57 14.43
CA GLY A 508 -21.86 -12.10 14.94
C GLY A 508 -20.62 -11.51 14.27
N PHE A 509 -20.66 -10.24 13.85
CA PHE A 509 -19.46 -9.52 13.41
C PHE A 509 -18.49 -9.37 14.60
N ALA A 510 -17.25 -9.82 14.42
CA ALA A 510 -16.23 -9.72 15.46
C ALA A 510 -15.82 -8.26 15.76
N THR A 511 -15.98 -7.36 14.79
CA THR A 511 -15.67 -5.94 14.91
C THR A 511 -16.74 -5.11 14.21
N PRO A 512 -17.06 -3.91 14.72
CA PRO A 512 -17.94 -2.96 14.04
C PRO A 512 -17.26 -2.39 12.80
N SER A 513 -17.96 -1.51 12.09
CA SER A 513 -17.38 -0.70 11.02
C SER A 513 -16.14 0.08 11.51
N THR A 514 -15.06 0.09 10.74
CA THR A 514 -13.83 0.80 11.10
C THR A 514 -13.20 1.53 9.92
N MET A 515 -12.57 2.68 10.20
CA MET A 515 -11.74 3.43 9.26
C MET A 515 -10.30 3.41 9.76
N LYS A 516 -9.36 2.90 8.95
CA LYS A 516 -7.95 2.73 9.33
C LYS A 516 -6.99 3.23 8.24
N PRO A 517 -5.99 4.07 8.59
CA PRO A 517 -4.86 4.29 7.69
C PRO A 517 -4.03 3.01 7.59
N THR A 518 -3.59 2.68 6.38
CA THR A 518 -2.76 1.50 6.09
C THR A 518 -1.44 1.88 5.43
N GLN A 519 -1.35 3.08 4.85
CA GLN A 519 -0.16 3.59 4.17
C GLN A 519 0.06 5.07 4.45
N TRP A 520 1.31 5.48 4.50
CA TRP A 520 1.73 6.88 4.55
C TRP A 520 2.93 7.09 3.63
N SER A 521 2.84 8.01 2.68
CA SER A 521 3.93 8.39 1.79
C SER A 521 4.11 9.91 1.71
N TYR A 522 5.32 10.34 1.35
CA TYR A 522 5.64 11.71 0.97
C TYR A 522 6.82 11.68 -0.03
N PRO A 523 7.06 12.73 -0.83
CA PRO A 523 8.05 12.72 -1.91
C PRO A 523 9.53 12.63 -1.50
N GLY A 524 9.85 12.54 -0.20
CA GLY A 524 11.22 12.62 0.32
C GLY A 524 11.68 14.07 0.57
N GLY A 525 12.96 14.24 0.91
CA GLY A 525 13.58 15.53 1.24
C GLY A 525 14.68 15.41 2.30
N GLY A 526 15.48 16.46 2.46
CA GLY A 526 16.49 16.55 3.53
C GLY A 526 15.84 16.66 4.91
N ILE A 527 16.54 16.23 5.97
CA ILE A 527 16.02 16.32 7.36
C ILE A 527 15.76 17.77 7.81
N ASN A 528 16.43 18.73 7.17
CA ASN A 528 16.26 20.17 7.35
C ASN A 528 15.14 20.76 6.47
N GLN A 529 14.34 19.94 5.79
CA GLN A 529 13.23 20.38 4.93
C GLN A 529 11.88 19.93 5.47
N ILE A 530 10.92 20.85 5.48
CA ILE A 530 9.50 20.52 5.61
C ILE A 530 8.99 20.19 4.20
N PRO A 531 8.31 19.04 3.97
CA PRO A 531 7.87 18.65 2.63
C PRO A 531 6.73 19.54 2.11
N GLY A 532 6.56 19.58 0.79
CA GLY A 532 5.48 20.32 0.13
C GLY A 532 4.14 19.59 0.15
N GLU A 533 4.14 18.26 0.28
CA GLU A 533 2.93 17.44 0.28
C GLU A 533 3.15 16.10 1.00
N CYS A 534 2.07 15.40 1.33
CA CYS A 534 2.07 13.99 1.72
C CYS A 534 0.72 13.32 1.42
N THR A 535 0.70 11.99 1.45
CA THR A 535 -0.53 11.21 1.23
C THR A 535 -0.65 10.14 2.33
N ILE A 536 -1.83 10.06 2.95
CA ILE A 536 -2.22 8.94 3.80
C ILE A 536 -3.30 8.16 3.07
N SER A 537 -3.14 6.85 2.97
CA SER A 537 -4.14 5.95 2.37
C SER A 537 -4.61 4.93 3.38
N GLY A 538 -5.81 4.42 3.17
CA GLY A 538 -6.40 3.43 4.04
C GLY A 538 -7.65 2.81 3.45
N ASP A 539 -8.37 2.09 4.30
CA ASP A 539 -9.68 1.56 3.96
C ASP A 539 -10.69 1.86 5.08
N VAL A 540 -11.97 1.84 4.69
CA VAL A 540 -13.08 1.66 5.63
C VAL A 540 -13.60 0.24 5.43
N ARG A 541 -13.53 -0.59 6.48
CA ARG A 541 -14.28 -1.85 6.55
C ARG A 541 -15.67 -1.53 7.06
N LEU A 542 -16.67 -1.62 6.19
CA LEU A 542 -18.03 -1.18 6.47
C LEU A 542 -18.97 -2.37 6.59
N THR A 543 -19.62 -2.55 7.73
CA THR A 543 -20.65 -3.59 7.89
C THR A 543 -21.88 -3.26 7.02
N PRO A 544 -22.68 -4.26 6.60
CA PRO A 544 -23.77 -4.08 5.64
C PRO A 544 -24.92 -3.19 6.12
N PHE A 545 -24.87 -2.72 7.38
CA PHE A 545 -25.92 -1.92 8.00
C PHE A 545 -25.73 -0.41 7.80
N TYR A 546 -24.60 -0.01 7.22
CA TYR A 546 -24.37 1.35 6.76
C TYR A 546 -24.30 1.40 5.25
N ASN A 547 -24.90 2.45 4.67
CA ASN A 547 -24.87 2.67 3.23
C ASN A 547 -23.52 3.26 2.81
N VAL A 548 -22.83 2.59 1.87
CA VAL A 548 -21.51 3.01 1.35
C VAL A 548 -21.51 4.44 0.83
N LYS A 549 -22.51 4.82 0.02
CA LYS A 549 -22.61 6.16 -0.57
C LYS A 549 -22.75 7.23 0.50
N ASN A 550 -23.61 7.02 1.50
CA ASN A 550 -23.76 7.96 2.61
C ASN A 550 -22.47 8.13 3.41
N VAL A 551 -21.70 7.06 3.60
CA VAL A 551 -20.39 7.12 4.28
C VAL A 551 -19.39 7.93 3.46
N MET A 552 -19.28 7.68 2.15
CA MET A 552 -18.40 8.42 1.26
C MET A 552 -18.76 9.91 1.21
N GLU A 553 -20.05 10.24 1.08
CA GLU A 553 -20.55 11.61 1.12
C GLU A 553 -20.18 12.31 2.45
N LYS A 554 -20.38 11.62 3.58
CA LYS A 554 -20.00 12.16 4.90
C LYS A 554 -18.50 12.38 5.05
N LEU A 555 -17.67 11.45 4.60
CA LEU A 555 -16.21 11.62 4.63
C LEU A 555 -15.77 12.83 3.78
N GLN A 556 -16.39 13.02 2.61
CA GLN A 556 -16.15 14.19 1.77
C GLN A 556 -16.60 15.48 2.48
N GLU A 557 -17.80 15.50 3.09
CA GLU A 557 -18.28 16.65 3.88
C GLU A 557 -17.31 17.03 5.01
N TYR A 558 -16.70 16.04 5.69
CA TYR A 558 -15.72 16.32 6.74
C TYR A 558 -14.48 17.01 6.17
N VAL A 559 -13.98 16.54 5.04
CA VAL A 559 -12.80 17.12 4.37
C VAL A 559 -13.10 18.52 3.84
N ASP A 560 -14.28 18.74 3.28
CA ASP A 560 -14.73 20.05 2.81
C ASP A 560 -14.86 21.06 3.96
N ASP A 561 -15.41 20.63 5.10
CA ASP A 561 -15.50 21.45 6.31
C ASP A 561 -14.12 21.78 6.89
N ILE A 562 -13.22 20.79 6.95
CA ILE A 562 -11.83 21.01 7.38
C ILE A 562 -11.13 22.00 6.44
N ASN A 563 -11.25 21.82 5.12
CA ASN A 563 -10.66 22.73 4.15
C ASN A 563 -11.19 24.15 4.33
N LYS A 564 -12.50 24.33 4.54
CA LYS A 564 -13.13 25.64 4.75
C LYS A 564 -12.62 26.33 6.01
N ASN A 565 -12.31 25.56 7.05
CA ASN A 565 -11.93 26.05 8.38
C ASN A 565 -10.49 25.62 8.77
N ILE A 566 -9.58 25.52 7.80
CA ILE A 566 -8.26 24.90 8.01
C ILE A 566 -7.42 25.60 9.08
N GLU A 567 -7.66 26.89 9.30
CA GLU A 567 -7.05 27.70 10.36
C GLU A 567 -7.50 27.30 11.78
N LYS A 568 -8.58 26.54 11.91
CA LYS A 568 -9.10 26.03 13.20
C LYS A 568 -8.57 24.67 13.57
N ILE A 569 -7.89 23.98 12.65
CA ILE A 569 -7.23 22.71 12.95
C ILE A 569 -6.12 22.97 13.98
N GLU A 570 -6.06 22.16 15.02
CA GLU A 570 -5.04 22.26 16.06
C GLU A 570 -3.65 22.28 15.41
N SER A 571 -2.81 23.25 15.78
CA SER A 571 -1.42 23.31 15.33
C SER A 571 -0.47 23.09 16.50
N ARG A 572 0.78 22.72 16.18
CA ARG A 572 1.78 22.36 17.19
C ARG A 572 2.74 23.52 17.43
N GLY A 573 2.81 23.96 18.68
CA GLY A 573 3.71 25.04 19.09
C GLY A 573 3.28 26.42 18.58
N PRO A 574 4.08 27.47 18.85
CA PRO A 574 3.64 28.85 18.67
C PRO A 574 3.66 29.36 17.23
N VAL A 575 4.25 28.60 16.29
CA VAL A 575 4.52 29.08 14.91
C VAL A 575 3.99 28.18 13.80
N SER A 576 3.62 26.91 14.08
CA SER A 576 2.96 26.07 13.09
C SER A 576 1.57 26.62 12.78
N LYS A 577 1.29 26.76 11.49
CA LYS A 577 0.02 27.27 10.96
C LYS A 577 -0.24 26.64 9.60
N TYR A 578 -1.51 26.52 9.24
CA TYR A 578 -1.93 25.94 7.95
C TYR A 578 -2.37 26.99 6.93
N VAL A 579 -2.16 28.27 7.26
CA VAL A 579 -2.37 29.42 6.38
C VAL A 579 -1.20 30.38 6.52
N LEU A 580 -0.70 30.89 5.40
CA LEU A 580 0.33 31.92 5.30
C LEU A 580 -0.30 33.17 4.64
N PRO A 581 -0.87 34.10 5.44
CA PRO A 581 -1.59 35.25 4.91
C PRO A 581 -0.72 36.16 4.03
N ASP A 582 0.53 36.36 4.43
CA ASP A 582 1.47 37.26 3.73
C ASP A 582 1.80 36.79 2.31
N GLU A 583 1.62 35.49 2.03
CA GLU A 583 1.88 34.87 0.73
C GLU A 583 0.59 34.43 0.02
N ASN A 584 -0.57 34.67 0.63
CA ASN A 584 -1.86 34.18 0.16
C ASN A 584 -1.87 32.65 -0.11
N LEU A 585 -1.15 31.88 0.72
CA LEU A 585 -1.07 30.42 0.63
C LEU A 585 -1.81 29.75 1.78
N ARG A 586 -2.45 28.63 1.50
CA ARG A 586 -3.14 27.80 2.49
C ARG A 586 -2.88 26.32 2.19
N GLY A 587 -2.81 25.51 3.23
CA GLY A 587 -2.84 24.06 3.06
C GLY A 587 -4.18 23.62 2.48
N SER A 588 -4.21 22.41 1.94
CA SER A 588 -5.45 21.81 1.44
C SER A 588 -5.41 20.30 1.57
N LEU A 589 -6.60 19.72 1.66
CA LEU A 589 -6.85 18.29 1.70
C LEU A 589 -7.65 17.89 0.47
N THR A 590 -7.28 16.79 -0.17
CA THR A 590 -8.06 16.17 -1.24
C THR A 590 -8.29 14.71 -0.86
N LEU A 591 -9.56 14.33 -0.70
CA LEU A 591 -9.96 12.94 -0.48
C LEU A 591 -10.38 12.33 -1.81
N THR A 592 -9.85 11.16 -2.11
CA THR A 592 -10.30 10.34 -3.24
C THR A 592 -10.59 8.92 -2.76
N PHE A 593 -11.41 8.23 -3.52
CA PHE A 593 -11.79 6.84 -3.26
C PHE A 593 -11.43 6.00 -4.48
N ASP A 594 -10.96 4.78 -4.22
CA ASP A 594 -10.94 3.75 -5.27
C ASP A 594 -12.29 2.99 -5.25
N GLU A 595 -12.40 1.88 -5.98
CA GLU A 595 -13.66 1.13 -6.08
C GLU A 595 -14.17 0.66 -4.71
N ALA A 596 -15.40 1.06 -4.38
CA ALA A 596 -16.05 0.75 -3.11
C ALA A 596 -17.09 -0.36 -3.27
N SER A 597 -17.20 -1.20 -2.25
CA SER A 597 -18.11 -2.34 -2.22
C SER A 597 -18.91 -2.39 -0.92
N SER A 598 -20.15 -2.88 -1.02
CA SER A 598 -21.02 -3.05 0.15
C SER A 598 -20.81 -4.42 0.80
N GLY A 599 -21.00 -4.48 2.11
CA GLY A 599 -21.00 -5.75 2.83
C GLY A 599 -22.22 -6.62 2.52
N VAL A 600 -22.16 -7.87 2.96
CA VAL A 600 -23.26 -8.84 2.87
C VAL A 600 -23.77 -9.18 4.26
N ALA A 601 -25.08 -9.32 4.38
CA ALA A 601 -25.77 -9.94 5.51
C ALA A 601 -26.76 -10.96 4.93
N CYS A 602 -26.63 -12.24 5.26
CA CYS A 602 -27.59 -13.27 4.82
C CYS A 602 -28.97 -13.04 5.45
N ASP A 603 -30.04 -13.58 4.85
CA ASP A 603 -31.34 -13.59 5.50
C ASP A 603 -31.38 -14.70 6.56
N LEU A 604 -31.35 -14.31 7.83
CA LEU A 604 -31.37 -15.24 8.96
C LEU A 604 -32.71 -15.96 9.15
N ASN A 605 -33.75 -15.60 8.39
CA ASN A 605 -35.04 -16.28 8.39
C ASN A 605 -35.21 -17.22 7.19
N SER A 606 -34.25 -17.28 6.27
CA SER A 606 -34.40 -18.05 5.05
C SER A 606 -34.36 -19.55 5.32
N ARG A 607 -35.10 -20.33 4.51
CA ARG A 607 -35.11 -21.79 4.62
C ARG A 607 -33.70 -22.35 4.42
N GLY A 608 -32.94 -21.80 3.47
CA GLY A 608 -31.56 -22.23 3.21
C GLY A 608 -30.67 -22.04 4.44
N PHE A 609 -30.78 -20.89 5.12
CA PHE A 609 -29.99 -20.61 6.33
C PHE A 609 -30.30 -21.58 7.47
N HIS A 610 -31.58 -21.83 7.75
CA HIS A 610 -31.98 -22.77 8.80
C HIS A 610 -31.52 -24.20 8.49
N VAL A 611 -31.62 -24.63 7.23
CA VAL A 611 -31.14 -25.95 6.81
C VAL A 611 -29.63 -26.07 6.93
N LEU A 612 -28.87 -25.04 6.52
CA LEU A 612 -27.42 -25.01 6.71
C LEU A 612 -27.05 -25.16 8.18
N CYS A 613 -27.68 -24.37 9.07
CA CYS A 613 -27.39 -24.43 10.50
C CYS A 613 -27.69 -25.81 11.10
N LYS A 614 -28.84 -26.39 10.77
CA LYS A 614 -29.22 -27.71 11.26
C LYS A 614 -28.30 -28.81 10.71
N ALA A 615 -27.94 -28.75 9.42
CA ALA A 615 -27.01 -29.68 8.81
C ALA A 615 -25.60 -29.60 9.45
N THR A 616 -25.11 -28.38 9.72
CA THR A 616 -23.86 -28.17 10.45
C THR A 616 -23.95 -28.75 11.86
N GLU A 617 -25.01 -28.49 12.62
CA GLU A 617 -25.17 -29.02 13.97
C GLU A 617 -25.22 -30.56 13.99
N GLU A 618 -25.92 -31.18 13.04
CA GLU A 618 -26.00 -32.65 12.92
C GLU A 618 -24.64 -33.32 12.67
N VAL A 619 -23.77 -32.69 11.86
CA VAL A 619 -22.52 -33.30 11.36
C VAL A 619 -21.30 -32.87 12.17
N VAL A 620 -21.22 -31.58 12.50
CA VAL A 620 -20.12 -30.99 13.26
C VAL A 620 -20.36 -31.08 14.77
N GLY A 621 -21.61 -31.33 15.19
CA GLY A 621 -22.03 -31.47 16.58
C GLY A 621 -22.36 -30.15 17.29
N HIS A 622 -22.14 -29.01 16.64
CA HIS A 622 -22.52 -27.69 17.11
C HIS A 622 -22.61 -26.71 15.93
N VAL A 623 -23.36 -25.63 16.12
CA VAL A 623 -23.44 -24.52 15.15
C VAL A 623 -23.27 -23.18 15.87
N LYS A 624 -22.39 -22.34 15.33
CA LYS A 624 -22.13 -20.98 15.78
C LYS A 624 -21.85 -20.10 14.56
N PRO A 625 -22.90 -19.53 13.95
CA PRO A 625 -22.72 -18.64 12.81
C PRO A 625 -21.86 -17.43 13.18
N TYR A 626 -21.09 -16.93 12.21
CA TYR A 626 -20.18 -15.80 12.42
C TYR A 626 -20.20 -14.85 11.21
N SER A 627 -19.64 -13.67 11.37
CA SER A 627 -19.39 -12.73 10.27
C SER A 627 -17.97 -12.20 10.32
N ILE A 628 -17.44 -11.82 9.16
CA ILE A 628 -16.10 -11.23 9.01
C ILE A 628 -16.20 -9.82 8.44
N THR A 629 -15.17 -9.00 8.65
CA THR A 629 -15.05 -7.68 8.03
C THR A 629 -14.18 -7.69 6.76
N GLY A 630 -13.84 -8.87 6.26
CA GLY A 630 -13.34 -9.05 4.89
C GLY A 630 -14.48 -8.91 3.87
N THR A 631 -14.14 -8.70 2.60
CA THR A 631 -15.10 -8.34 1.53
C THR A 631 -15.22 -9.47 0.52
N LEU A 632 -16.47 -9.84 0.20
CA LEU A 632 -16.81 -10.82 -0.84
C LEU A 632 -17.81 -10.17 -1.81
N PRO A 633 -17.34 -9.45 -2.85
CA PRO A 633 -18.19 -8.63 -3.72
C PRO A 633 -19.15 -9.48 -4.57
N LEU A 634 -18.72 -10.65 -5.05
CA LEU A 634 -19.53 -11.51 -5.90
C LEU A 634 -20.81 -12.03 -5.21
N ILE A 635 -20.71 -12.28 -3.90
CA ILE A 635 -21.87 -12.68 -3.07
C ILE A 635 -22.87 -11.53 -2.96
N ARG A 636 -22.36 -10.29 -2.89
CA ARG A 636 -23.23 -9.10 -2.85
C ARG A 636 -24.02 -8.96 -4.14
N ASP A 637 -23.38 -9.14 -5.28
CA ASP A 637 -24.02 -9.04 -6.60
C ASP A 637 -25.12 -10.10 -6.77
N LEU A 638 -24.85 -11.35 -6.36
CA LEU A 638 -25.87 -12.40 -6.32
C LEU A 638 -27.06 -12.01 -5.42
N LYS A 639 -26.80 -11.46 -4.23
CA LYS A 639 -27.89 -11.04 -3.37
C LYS A 639 -28.75 -9.94 -4.02
N ASP A 640 -28.12 -8.99 -4.70
CA ASP A 640 -28.82 -7.88 -5.38
C ASP A 640 -29.64 -8.35 -6.59
N GLU A 641 -29.21 -9.45 -7.21
CA GLU A 641 -29.94 -10.14 -8.29
C GLU A 641 -31.09 -11.04 -7.78
N GLY A 642 -31.28 -11.12 -6.45
CA GLY A 642 -32.41 -11.80 -5.82
C GLY A 642 -32.16 -13.25 -5.45
N PHE A 643 -30.90 -13.70 -5.39
CA PHE A 643 -30.56 -15.04 -4.92
C PHE A 643 -30.64 -15.15 -3.37
N ASP A 644 -31.19 -16.26 -2.85
CA ASP A 644 -31.13 -16.59 -1.42
C ASP A 644 -29.78 -17.23 -1.10
N VAL A 645 -28.78 -16.37 -0.77
CA VAL A 645 -27.40 -16.79 -0.59
C VAL A 645 -27.07 -17.10 0.88
N GLN A 646 -26.49 -18.26 1.12
CA GLN A 646 -25.88 -18.66 2.39
C GLN A 646 -24.40 -18.99 2.14
N THR A 647 -23.51 -18.73 3.08
CA THR A 647 -22.08 -18.93 2.85
C THR A 647 -21.50 -19.95 3.83
N CYS A 648 -20.66 -20.84 3.31
CA CYS A 648 -20.02 -21.91 4.06
C CYS A 648 -18.69 -22.30 3.43
N GLY A 649 -17.90 -23.07 4.14
CA GLY A 649 -16.74 -23.76 3.64
C GLY A 649 -16.12 -24.58 4.76
N TYR A 650 -14.92 -25.11 4.54
CA TYR A 650 -14.39 -26.28 5.27
C TYR A 650 -12.86 -26.33 5.22
N GLY A 651 -12.24 -25.15 5.07
CA GLY A 651 -10.79 -25.01 5.11
C GLY A 651 -10.30 -24.66 6.51
N LEU A 652 -9.25 -23.85 6.59
CA LEU A 652 -8.77 -23.29 7.86
C LEU A 652 -8.51 -21.80 7.75
N MET A 653 -9.24 -21.01 8.52
CA MET A 653 -9.07 -19.54 8.59
C MET A 653 -7.63 -19.12 8.93
N ALA A 654 -6.90 -19.93 9.72
CA ALA A 654 -5.52 -19.63 10.11
C ALA A 654 -4.51 -19.73 8.95
N THR A 655 -4.88 -20.36 7.84
CA THR A 655 -4.03 -20.58 6.67
C THR A 655 -4.57 -19.93 5.39
N TYR A 656 -5.68 -19.20 5.47
CA TYR A 656 -6.26 -18.46 4.35
C TYR A 656 -5.29 -17.38 3.84
N HIS A 657 -5.00 -17.38 2.54
CA HIS A 657 -3.97 -16.55 1.89
C HIS A 657 -2.57 -16.61 2.53
N ALA A 658 -2.30 -17.61 3.37
CA ALA A 658 -1.06 -17.69 4.13
C ALA A 658 0.01 -18.50 3.40
N LYS A 659 1.26 -18.38 3.88
CA LYS A 659 2.32 -19.34 3.58
C LYS A 659 1.96 -20.69 4.22
N ASN A 660 2.41 -21.78 3.61
CA ASN A 660 2.21 -23.15 4.12
C ASN A 660 0.73 -23.54 4.28
N GLU A 661 -0.11 -23.12 3.33
CA GLU A 661 -1.54 -23.45 3.32
C GLU A 661 -1.79 -24.96 3.40
N TYR A 662 -2.78 -25.35 4.21
CA TYR A 662 -3.27 -26.72 4.29
C TYR A 662 -4.75 -26.73 4.68
N CYS A 663 -5.45 -27.81 4.35
CA CYS A 663 -6.75 -28.15 4.93
C CYS A 663 -6.68 -29.49 5.67
N LEU A 664 -7.72 -29.81 6.44
CA LEU A 664 -7.87 -31.12 7.09
C LEU A 664 -8.82 -31.99 6.27
N PHE A 665 -8.44 -33.24 6.02
CA PHE A 665 -9.34 -34.18 5.38
C PHE A 665 -10.60 -34.40 6.24
N THR A 666 -10.47 -34.43 7.58
CA THR A 666 -11.63 -34.51 8.48
C THR A 666 -12.62 -33.36 8.32
N ASP A 667 -12.15 -32.12 8.16
CA ASP A 667 -13.04 -30.96 7.95
C ASP A 667 -13.73 -31.05 6.58
N MET A 668 -13.03 -31.48 5.53
CA MET A 668 -13.63 -31.75 4.21
C MET A 668 -14.66 -32.89 4.26
N SER A 669 -14.39 -33.95 5.02
CA SER A 669 -15.37 -35.03 5.26
C SER A 669 -16.61 -34.53 5.99
N GLN A 670 -16.45 -33.64 6.99
CA GLN A 670 -17.59 -32.99 7.64
C GLN A 670 -18.38 -32.14 6.64
N GLY A 671 -17.70 -31.38 5.77
CA GLY A 671 -18.37 -30.60 4.73
C GLY A 671 -19.18 -31.44 3.75
N TYR A 672 -18.65 -32.57 3.32
CA TYR A 672 -19.40 -33.54 2.52
C TYR A 672 -20.69 -33.99 3.23
N GLY A 673 -20.58 -34.37 4.51
CA GLY A 673 -21.71 -34.78 5.33
C GLY A 673 -22.76 -33.66 5.49
N VAL A 674 -22.32 -32.41 5.63
CA VAL A 674 -23.21 -31.25 5.68
C VAL A 674 -23.96 -31.10 4.36
N PHE A 675 -23.30 -31.20 3.21
CA PHE A 675 -23.96 -31.12 1.89
C PHE A 675 -24.99 -32.23 1.69
N VAL A 676 -24.65 -33.46 2.07
CA VAL A 676 -25.60 -34.59 2.03
C VAL A 676 -26.80 -34.32 2.94
N SER A 677 -26.58 -33.79 4.15
CA SER A 677 -27.67 -33.42 5.06
C SER A 677 -28.53 -32.29 4.51
N ILE A 678 -27.94 -31.26 3.89
CA ILE A 678 -28.66 -30.16 3.23
C ILE A 678 -29.60 -30.70 2.14
N ILE A 679 -29.07 -31.52 1.22
CA ILE A 679 -29.89 -32.14 0.16
C ILE A 679 -31.04 -32.91 0.81
N SER A 680 -30.72 -33.74 1.80
CA SER A 680 -31.71 -34.57 2.47
C SER A 680 -32.85 -33.78 3.15
N GLN A 681 -32.54 -32.65 3.79
CA GLN A 681 -33.53 -31.81 4.48
C GLN A 681 -34.38 -30.96 3.54
N LEU A 682 -33.87 -30.68 2.33
CA LEU A 682 -34.63 -29.93 1.31
C LEU A 682 -35.55 -30.83 0.48
N GLU A 683 -35.36 -32.15 0.57
CA GLU A 683 -36.24 -33.17 -0.04
C GLU A 683 -37.54 -33.39 0.73
N ASP A 684 -37.54 -33.13 2.03
CA ASP A 684 -38.72 -33.05 2.89
C ASP A 684 -39.57 -31.81 2.52
#